data_AF-A0A4R8ZI00-F1
#
_entry.id   AF-A0A4R8ZI00-F1
#
_cell.length_a   1.000
_cell.length_b   1.000
_cell.length_c   1.000
_cell.angle_alpha   90.00
_cell.angle_beta   90.00
_cell.angle_gamma   90.00
#
_symmetry.space_group_name_H-M   'P 1'
#
loop_
_entity.id
_entity.type
_entity.pdbx_description
1 polymer ?
#
loop_
_entity_poly.entity_id
_entity_poly.type
_entity_poly.pdbx_seq_one_letter_code
_entity_poly.pdbx_strand_id
1 'polypeptide(L)'
;MNNQRLLHPPVSDAPEELSVRPTPTTPPTARDAWETQYQLVWGEHLDELPETAVLSFTASSAHQAWRVLGTAPVHSSDACWNVMRAAVERGDSVYVGVGVRNPGTTSQGKSTDVLCHTALVADLDINTGTHASANLPTLGEALRWVAGLPQEPTLVIHSGGGLHVWQGLSSPIDVKDGGSGEALYSGWADYWKECASTAGLKVDEGPLSNSALVLRVAGSRNHKYDNSTVQILTSSGHLLDLAEASTAFPIRERTNPPVKLLTTPGLTHKTPEGANDTRPGTLFAREVTPESLLVALYGGVQEGGTLRFPRGDNPGNPNTHIYVEPDGTHKVVFYGETMARMFDANGHQKFNSFDILAHRLQVEKSQAAKYVMKFRRPDGTYAPLIESLTSPETPQSGIPGAAAEVGAMENVRQHDTDLTNRPVPATVRAAIETKTTLAVFLEGGVVVRLGANPEILLRSSRPGEDGKKVEYLQHLTAWVPWMTGTHEVYEVRVDGRVQSTQESEFFLEILTAGGRRHTLADPLNEATVYDLKKLRSRFHRAAITLPIPAAHRAHIENVISTLGAADQSRDARIAYSAMGWALVDGNWTYLAPAGSVTAAGIRDLVVARPGARDGEGLPPAMAKVGFDRIPAGDELHEAAASIAAFKAIMPNSDAPWIALGALWSAVLPQDKHTTLAIRGTTGGGKSGVMGALQAFQSGAGPAAGEFTASLITRPSAIGLEARAAWSRFALATWDDHRMSGTDAVADAQAAARVETLIQLGIGAETGAKSNVGRGIAQSRDMSFTGVLTCEELPRGGAGIVNRLVAVQLEPGDVELTPRGTSAFDLFIQDFADSGKARALHAAYLRWLAERMDNADGNGLRSLHREVEKEKKAWHPERATRADVSGSTIAVGWRMFRIFARLHEIEDLLPPEKEVDAAIVSVVNANAGLAADEDPALRILLDIRDRLGSRGYISGDSFRVPGNHQYRLGWEAQREGYSHGNKLHLGTITPDFKNVIISRNAVKEVAKSLGITTAPAALSKMFEKHAHPDSFTGKPSARWGLPSRPRGFIVSSDVIVNLLTESADAQQTEPDVSA
;
A
#
# COMPACT_ATOMS: atom_id res chain seq x y z
N MET A 1 25.50 -43.57 23.51
CA MET A 1 26.70 -44.05 22.79
C MET A 1 26.78 -43.27 21.48
N ASN A 2 27.96 -42.75 21.15
CA ASN A 2 28.36 -41.93 20.00
C ASN A 2 27.81 -40.48 19.88
N ASN A 3 28.22 -39.60 20.81
CA ASN A 3 28.43 -38.18 20.52
C ASN A 3 29.93 -37.94 20.37
N GLN A 4 30.52 -38.34 19.24
CA GLN A 4 31.82 -37.81 18.85
C GLN A 4 31.57 -36.39 18.33
N ARG A 5 31.79 -35.39 19.18
CA ARG A 5 32.05 -34.02 18.67
C ARG A 5 33.27 -34.15 17.77
N LEU A 6 33.12 -33.84 16.47
CA LEU A 6 34.24 -33.54 15.60
C LEU A 6 34.92 -32.30 16.18
N LEU A 7 35.82 -32.52 17.14
CA LEU A 7 36.79 -31.53 17.54
C LEU A 7 37.74 -31.41 16.36
N HIS A 8 37.52 -30.41 15.51
CA HIS A 8 38.56 -29.97 14.59
C HIS A 8 39.83 -29.72 15.42
N PRO A 9 41.00 -30.24 15.00
CA PRO A 9 42.24 -30.02 15.74
C PRO A 9 42.45 -28.50 15.90
N PRO A 10 42.91 -28.03 17.06
CA PRO A 10 43.32 -26.64 17.19
C PRO A 10 44.39 -26.38 16.12
N VAL A 11 44.07 -25.50 15.17
CA VAL A 11 45.01 -25.04 14.14
C VAL A 11 46.03 -24.16 14.85
N SER A 12 47.02 -24.78 15.52
CA SER A 12 48.05 -24.07 16.29
C SER A 12 49.21 -23.58 15.44
N ASP A 13 49.29 -24.01 14.19
CA ASP A 13 50.25 -23.51 13.20
C ASP A 13 49.44 -23.14 11.95
N ALA A 14 49.14 -21.85 11.80
CA ALA A 14 48.65 -21.36 10.51
C ALA A 14 49.74 -21.68 9.47
N PRO A 15 49.41 -22.27 8.30
CA PRO A 15 50.38 -22.33 7.22
C PRO A 15 50.93 -20.92 7.00
N GLU A 16 52.27 -20.80 6.93
CA GLU A 16 52.97 -19.62 6.39
C GLU A 16 52.11 -19.06 5.26
N GLU A 17 51.68 -17.81 5.42
CA GLU A 17 50.81 -17.01 4.54
C GLU A 17 50.16 -17.81 3.41
N LEU A 18 48.82 -17.88 3.37
CA LEU A 18 48.07 -18.12 2.13
C LEU A 18 48.69 -17.18 1.08
N SER A 19 49.68 -17.69 0.34
CA SER A 19 50.59 -16.82 -0.39
C SER A 19 49.72 -16.27 -1.49
N VAL A 20 49.34 -15.01 -1.34
CA VAL A 20 48.58 -14.29 -2.34
C VAL A 20 49.46 -14.45 -3.58
N ARG A 21 49.02 -15.30 -4.51
CA ARG A 21 49.79 -15.57 -5.74
C ARG A 21 50.17 -14.20 -6.29
N PRO A 22 51.45 -13.98 -6.65
CA PRO A 22 51.94 -12.66 -7.02
C PRO A 22 50.95 -12.03 -8.00
N THR A 23 50.35 -10.92 -7.59
CA THR A 23 49.32 -10.23 -8.35
C THR A 23 49.87 -9.99 -9.75
N PRO A 24 49.15 -10.33 -10.83
CA PRO A 24 49.61 -9.98 -12.18
C PRO A 24 49.97 -8.50 -12.21
N THR A 25 51.08 -8.17 -12.89
CA THR A 25 51.67 -6.81 -12.89
C THR A 25 50.72 -5.73 -13.41
N THR A 26 49.64 -6.13 -14.08
CA THR A 26 48.51 -5.29 -14.42
C THR A 26 47.25 -5.85 -13.75
N PRO A 27 46.51 -5.07 -12.94
CA PRO A 27 45.25 -5.54 -12.37
C PRO A 27 44.26 -5.86 -13.50
N PRO A 28 43.48 -6.96 -13.39
CA PRO A 28 42.49 -7.31 -14.40
C PRO A 28 41.50 -6.15 -14.60
N THR A 29 41.04 -5.95 -15.84
CA THR A 29 39.97 -4.99 -16.08
C THR A 29 38.69 -5.48 -15.41
N ALA A 30 37.71 -4.59 -15.22
CA ALA A 30 36.42 -5.01 -14.67
C ALA A 30 35.72 -6.07 -15.54
N ARG A 31 35.96 -6.07 -16.85
CA ARG A 31 35.47 -7.11 -17.76
C ARG A 31 36.17 -8.44 -17.52
N ASP A 32 37.49 -8.44 -17.37
CA ASP A 32 38.26 -9.67 -17.13
C ASP A 32 37.88 -10.32 -15.78
N ALA A 33 37.66 -9.48 -14.76
CA ALA A 33 37.20 -9.93 -13.45
C ALA A 33 35.78 -10.51 -13.51
N TRP A 34 34.86 -9.88 -14.26
CA TRP A 34 33.54 -10.43 -14.53
C TRP A 34 33.63 -11.76 -15.28
N GLU A 35 34.42 -11.84 -16.35
CA GLU A 35 34.55 -13.06 -17.16
C GLU A 35 35.04 -14.23 -16.31
N THR A 36 36.03 -13.98 -15.45
CA THR A 36 36.54 -14.97 -14.49
C THR A 36 35.43 -15.44 -13.54
N GLN A 37 34.68 -14.50 -12.94
CA GLN A 37 33.56 -14.84 -12.06
C GLN A 37 32.48 -15.62 -12.81
N TYR A 38 32.14 -15.21 -14.03
CA TYR A 38 31.08 -15.82 -14.83
C TYR A 38 31.43 -17.26 -15.20
N GLN A 39 32.63 -17.48 -15.74
CA GLN A 39 33.06 -18.80 -16.20
C GLN A 39 33.07 -19.81 -15.05
N LEU A 40 33.62 -19.42 -13.90
CA LEU A 40 33.77 -20.31 -12.75
C LEU A 40 32.46 -20.62 -12.00
N VAL A 41 31.43 -19.77 -12.13
CA VAL A 41 30.17 -19.92 -11.37
C VAL A 41 29.03 -20.43 -12.24
N TRP A 42 28.92 -20.00 -13.50
CA TRP A 42 27.82 -20.37 -14.40
C TRP A 42 28.30 -21.01 -15.71
N GLY A 43 29.50 -20.67 -16.19
CA GLY A 43 30.02 -21.12 -17.49
C GLY A 43 30.13 -22.64 -17.63
N GLU A 44 30.51 -23.34 -16.55
CA GLU A 44 30.63 -24.81 -16.55
C GLU A 44 29.27 -25.54 -16.57
N HIS A 45 28.14 -24.83 -16.37
CA HIS A 45 26.80 -25.43 -16.26
C HIS A 45 25.88 -25.11 -17.43
N LEU A 46 26.35 -24.41 -18.46
CA LEU A 46 25.46 -23.87 -19.51
C LEU A 46 24.63 -24.95 -20.21
N ASP A 47 25.18 -26.15 -20.38
CA ASP A 47 24.50 -27.29 -21.03
C ASP A 47 23.39 -27.91 -20.15
N GLU A 48 23.43 -27.69 -18.83
CA GLU A 48 22.43 -28.18 -17.88
C GLU A 48 21.31 -27.16 -17.61
N LEU A 49 21.52 -25.90 -18.01
CA LEU A 49 20.57 -24.81 -17.78
C LEU A 49 19.61 -24.66 -18.99
N PRO A 50 18.32 -24.37 -18.75
CA PRO A 50 17.39 -24.08 -19.85
C PRO A 50 17.88 -22.90 -20.71
N GLU A 51 17.79 -22.97 -22.04
CA GLU A 51 18.23 -21.88 -22.94
C GLU A 51 17.57 -20.52 -22.64
N THR A 52 16.39 -20.52 -22.02
CA THR A 52 15.66 -19.33 -21.62
C THR A 52 16.05 -18.78 -20.25
N ALA A 53 16.97 -19.43 -19.55
CA ALA A 53 17.39 -19.04 -18.21
C ALA A 53 18.16 -17.72 -18.24
N VAL A 54 17.98 -16.89 -17.20
CA VAL A 54 18.55 -15.55 -17.13
C VAL A 54 19.27 -15.29 -15.81
N LEU A 55 20.25 -14.38 -15.85
CA LEU A 55 20.82 -13.70 -14.68
C LEU A 55 20.20 -12.31 -14.53
N SER A 56 19.96 -11.90 -13.29
CA SER A 56 19.42 -10.57 -12.95
C SER A 56 20.50 -9.63 -12.43
N PHE A 57 20.50 -8.37 -12.90
CA PHE A 57 21.48 -7.37 -12.52
C PHE A 57 20.81 -6.13 -11.91
N THR A 58 21.39 -5.62 -10.82
CA THR A 58 20.99 -4.35 -10.20
C THR A 58 22.19 -3.50 -9.89
N ALA A 59 21.98 -2.19 -9.73
CA ALA A 59 23.02 -1.27 -9.32
C ALA A 59 22.55 -0.36 -8.19
N SER A 60 23.50 0.12 -7.39
CA SER A 60 23.31 1.17 -6.41
C SER A 60 24.34 2.27 -6.63
N SER A 61 23.88 3.52 -6.67
CA SER A 61 24.75 4.70 -6.79
C SER A 61 25.34 5.11 -5.44
N ALA A 62 26.24 6.11 -5.43
CA ALA A 62 26.81 6.66 -4.19
C ALA A 62 25.76 7.15 -3.17
N HIS A 63 24.57 7.54 -3.63
CA HIS A 63 23.44 7.93 -2.77
C HIS A 63 22.55 6.77 -2.34
N GLN A 64 22.99 5.52 -2.54
CA GLN A 64 22.27 4.28 -2.22
C GLN A 64 20.93 4.10 -2.94
N ALA A 65 20.67 4.87 -4.00
CA ALA A 65 19.51 4.66 -4.87
C ALA A 65 19.69 3.38 -5.68
N TRP A 66 18.89 2.36 -5.36
CA TRP A 66 18.85 1.08 -6.08
C TRP A 66 18.12 1.24 -7.42
N ARG A 67 18.66 0.61 -8.46
CA ARG A 67 18.00 0.50 -9.76
C ARG A 67 18.19 -0.88 -10.37
N VAL A 68 17.18 -1.33 -11.09
CA VAL A 68 17.24 -2.55 -11.89
C VAL A 68 17.98 -2.23 -13.17
N LEU A 69 19.03 -2.99 -13.49
CA LEU A 69 19.74 -2.87 -14.76
C LEU A 69 19.07 -3.72 -15.84
N GLY A 70 18.54 -4.88 -15.46
CA GLY A 70 17.80 -5.78 -16.32
C GLY A 70 18.16 -7.24 -16.06
N THR A 71 17.80 -8.09 -17.01
CA THR A 71 18.20 -9.50 -17.06
C THR A 71 18.93 -9.78 -18.36
N ALA A 72 19.84 -10.76 -18.36
CA ALA A 72 20.49 -11.25 -19.57
C ALA A 72 20.45 -12.79 -19.61
N PRO A 73 20.43 -13.41 -20.80
CA PRO A 73 20.55 -14.86 -20.93
C PRO A 73 21.81 -15.37 -20.23
N VAL A 74 21.66 -16.40 -19.39
CA VAL A 74 22.79 -16.98 -18.65
C VAL A 74 23.83 -17.60 -19.59
N HIS A 75 23.43 -18.01 -20.81
CA HIS A 75 24.30 -18.57 -21.85
C HIS A 75 25.19 -17.55 -22.58
N SER A 76 25.21 -16.28 -22.17
CA SER A 76 26.01 -15.24 -22.82
C SER A 76 26.64 -14.29 -21.82
N SER A 77 27.93 -14.49 -21.52
CA SER A 77 28.73 -13.56 -20.71
C SER A 77 28.72 -12.15 -21.31
N ASP A 78 28.81 -12.03 -22.64
CA ASP A 78 28.79 -10.74 -23.33
C ASP A 78 27.44 -10.02 -23.16
N ALA A 79 26.32 -10.74 -23.25
CA ALA A 79 25.00 -10.16 -22.98
C ALA A 79 24.88 -9.68 -21.53
N CYS A 80 25.37 -10.48 -20.58
CA CYS A 80 25.42 -10.12 -19.18
C CYS A 80 26.27 -8.86 -18.94
N TRP A 81 27.48 -8.82 -19.50
CA TRP A 81 28.37 -7.66 -19.45
C TRP A 81 27.70 -6.42 -20.01
N ASN A 82 27.04 -6.52 -21.17
CA ASN A 82 26.38 -5.39 -21.81
C ASN A 82 25.26 -4.77 -20.96
N VAL A 83 24.52 -5.57 -20.19
CA VAL A 83 23.49 -5.07 -19.26
C VAL A 83 24.10 -4.20 -18.16
N MET A 84 25.30 -4.55 -17.67
CA MET A 84 25.90 -3.86 -16.52
C MET A 84 27.05 -2.90 -16.84
N ARG A 85 27.63 -2.95 -18.05
CA ARG A 85 28.81 -2.18 -18.47
C ARG A 85 28.69 -0.70 -18.11
N ALA A 86 27.58 -0.06 -18.48
CA ALA A 86 27.39 1.37 -18.23
C ALA A 86 27.36 1.72 -16.73
N ALA A 87 26.89 0.82 -15.87
CA ALA A 87 26.91 1.00 -14.42
C ALA A 87 28.33 0.82 -13.86
N VAL A 88 29.05 -0.20 -14.32
CA VAL A 88 30.45 -0.43 -13.95
C VAL A 88 31.34 0.76 -14.36
N GLU A 89 31.17 1.28 -15.58
CA GLU A 89 31.94 2.42 -16.12
C GLU A 89 31.68 3.73 -15.37
N ARG A 90 30.45 3.92 -14.86
CA ARG A 90 30.12 5.04 -13.96
C ARG A 90 30.71 4.87 -12.56
N GLY A 91 31.25 3.70 -12.25
CA GLY A 91 31.74 3.35 -10.93
C GLY A 91 30.62 3.04 -9.94
N ASP A 92 29.43 2.64 -10.39
CA ASP A 92 28.34 2.23 -9.50
C ASP A 92 28.64 0.87 -8.83
N SER A 93 27.95 0.58 -7.73
CA SER A 93 27.93 -0.76 -7.14
C SER A 93 26.99 -1.66 -7.90
N VAL A 94 27.54 -2.68 -8.55
CA VAL A 94 26.78 -3.62 -9.39
C VAL A 94 26.64 -4.95 -8.68
N TYR A 95 25.43 -5.50 -8.72
CA TYR A 95 25.05 -6.76 -8.09
C TYR A 95 24.46 -7.71 -9.12
N VAL A 96 24.76 -9.00 -8.97
CA VAL A 96 24.24 -10.11 -9.76
C VAL A 96 23.46 -11.06 -8.86
N GLY A 97 22.32 -11.56 -9.32
CA GLY A 97 21.60 -12.64 -8.65
C GLY A 97 22.40 -13.94 -8.68
N VAL A 98 22.56 -14.56 -7.51
CA VAL A 98 23.35 -15.81 -7.38
C VAL A 98 22.64 -16.97 -8.09
N GLY A 99 21.34 -17.12 -7.85
CA GLY A 99 20.53 -18.14 -8.49
C GLY A 99 20.21 -17.80 -9.94
N VAL A 100 20.22 -18.81 -10.80
CA VAL A 100 19.73 -18.75 -12.19
C VAL A 100 18.21 -18.62 -12.16
N ARG A 101 17.60 -17.81 -13.03
CA ARG A 101 16.19 -17.43 -12.91
C ARG A 101 15.35 -17.72 -14.14
N ASN A 102 14.04 -17.80 -13.92
CA ASN A 102 13.04 -17.91 -14.97
C ASN A 102 13.04 -16.68 -15.91
N PRO A 103 12.79 -16.89 -17.23
CA PRO A 103 12.54 -15.79 -18.14
C PRO A 103 11.31 -14.99 -17.66
N GLY A 104 11.38 -13.66 -17.73
CA GLY A 104 10.31 -12.77 -17.26
C GLY A 104 10.47 -12.28 -15.82
N THR A 105 11.55 -12.67 -15.13
CA THR A 105 11.86 -12.09 -13.81
C THR A 105 12.18 -10.60 -13.96
N THR A 106 11.30 -9.75 -13.43
CA THR A 106 11.55 -8.30 -13.36
C THR A 106 12.19 -7.96 -12.02
N SER A 107 13.22 -7.10 -12.00
CA SER A 107 13.96 -6.65 -10.80
C SER A 107 14.94 -7.66 -10.17
N GLN A 108 15.22 -7.53 -8.87
CA GLN A 108 16.06 -8.48 -8.10
C GLN A 108 15.44 -9.88 -8.03
N GLY A 109 14.14 -10.01 -8.35
CA GLY A 109 13.37 -11.24 -8.28
C GLY A 109 13.20 -11.81 -6.86
N LYS A 110 12.32 -12.78 -6.72
CA LYS A 110 12.00 -13.50 -5.48
C LYS A 110 12.62 -14.90 -5.49
N SER A 111 12.58 -15.59 -4.35
CA SER A 111 12.97 -17.01 -4.27
C SER A 111 12.15 -17.90 -5.20
N THR A 112 10.91 -17.51 -5.49
CA THR A 112 10.05 -18.19 -6.47
C THR A 112 10.54 -18.07 -7.91
N ASP A 113 11.42 -17.11 -8.20
CA ASP A 113 11.90 -16.84 -9.55
C ASP A 113 13.20 -17.59 -9.86
N VAL A 114 13.87 -18.11 -8.81
CA VAL A 114 15.10 -18.90 -8.93
C VAL A 114 14.76 -20.30 -9.44
N LEU A 115 15.38 -20.69 -10.56
CA LEU A 115 15.31 -22.03 -11.15
C LEU A 115 16.21 -23.00 -10.38
N CYS A 116 17.47 -22.61 -10.21
CA CYS A 116 18.48 -23.43 -9.55
C CYS A 116 19.65 -22.55 -9.07
N HIS A 117 20.53 -23.14 -8.27
CA HIS A 117 21.82 -22.58 -7.92
C HIS A 117 22.94 -23.44 -8.47
N THR A 118 23.96 -22.80 -9.03
CA THR A 118 25.20 -23.44 -9.51
C THR A 118 26.33 -23.38 -8.47
N ALA A 119 26.13 -22.63 -7.38
CA ALA A 119 27.09 -22.47 -6.30
C ALA A 119 26.39 -22.30 -4.94
N LEU A 120 27.05 -22.74 -3.88
CA LEU A 120 26.78 -22.30 -2.51
C LEU A 120 27.53 -21.00 -2.26
N VAL A 121 26.88 -20.06 -1.56
CA VAL A 121 27.44 -18.73 -1.33
C VAL A 121 27.36 -18.32 0.13
N ALA A 122 28.35 -17.58 0.60
CA ALA A 122 28.31 -16.91 1.89
C ALA A 122 28.77 -15.45 1.75
N ASP A 123 28.05 -14.54 2.40
CA ASP A 123 28.41 -13.13 2.53
C ASP A 123 28.91 -12.88 3.96
N LEU A 124 30.23 -12.82 4.12
CA LEU A 124 30.89 -12.69 5.41
C LEU A 124 31.32 -11.24 5.64
N ASP A 125 30.50 -10.49 6.36
CA ASP A 125 30.85 -9.15 6.80
C ASP A 125 32.10 -9.17 7.71
N ILE A 126 33.04 -8.27 7.44
CA ILE A 126 34.25 -8.09 8.27
C ILE A 126 34.17 -6.77 9.04
N ASN A 127 34.89 -6.67 10.15
CA ASN A 127 34.86 -5.50 11.04
C ASN A 127 35.48 -4.22 10.46
N THR A 128 36.11 -4.31 9.28
CA THR A 128 36.49 -3.16 8.47
C THR A 128 35.30 -2.75 7.60
N GLY A 129 34.52 -1.77 8.05
CA GLY A 129 33.35 -1.25 7.34
C GLY A 129 32.36 -0.53 8.27
N THR A 130 31.29 0.00 7.69
CA THR A 130 30.14 0.56 8.42
C THR A 130 29.01 -0.46 8.50
N HIS A 131 29.06 -1.29 9.54
CA HIS A 131 28.07 -2.34 9.80
C HIS A 131 27.25 -2.03 11.05
N ALA A 132 26.01 -2.53 11.11
CA ALA A 132 25.16 -2.35 12.28
C ALA A 132 25.63 -3.17 13.49
N SER A 133 26.30 -4.31 13.24
CA SER A 133 26.91 -5.15 14.27
C SER A 133 28.38 -4.76 14.44
N ALA A 134 28.81 -4.54 15.67
CA ALA A 134 30.22 -4.35 16.01
C ALA A 134 30.98 -5.67 16.22
N ASN A 135 30.27 -6.80 16.34
CA ASN A 135 30.85 -8.10 16.69
C ASN A 135 31.07 -8.97 15.44
N LEU A 136 31.99 -8.55 14.57
CA LEU A 136 32.29 -9.16 13.27
C LEU A 136 33.75 -9.61 13.18
N PRO A 137 34.10 -10.62 12.37
CA PRO A 137 35.49 -11.05 12.17
C PRO A 137 36.35 -9.98 11.51
N THR A 138 37.64 -9.98 11.81
CA THR A 138 38.67 -9.33 10.98
C THR A 138 38.80 -10.05 9.62
N LEU A 139 39.39 -9.39 8.62
CA LEU A 139 39.71 -10.04 7.34
C LEU A 139 40.53 -11.32 7.54
N GLY A 140 41.53 -11.30 8.44
CA GLY A 140 42.36 -12.47 8.73
C GLY A 140 41.59 -13.61 9.41
N GLU A 141 40.61 -13.31 10.27
CA GLU A 141 39.73 -14.32 10.87
C GLU A 141 38.80 -14.93 9.82
N ALA A 142 38.17 -14.11 8.99
CA ALA A 142 37.31 -14.59 7.92
C ALA A 142 38.08 -15.46 6.92
N LEU A 143 39.30 -15.06 6.52
CA LEU A 143 40.17 -15.89 5.67
C LEU A 143 40.59 -17.20 6.34
N ARG A 144 40.80 -17.23 7.67
CA ARG A 144 41.03 -18.49 8.40
C ARG A 144 39.81 -19.40 8.39
N TRP A 145 38.60 -18.86 8.48
CA TRP A 145 37.39 -19.66 8.34
C TRP A 145 37.28 -20.24 6.93
N VAL A 146 37.55 -19.43 5.90
CA VAL A 146 37.57 -19.88 4.50
C VAL A 146 38.61 -20.97 4.28
N ALA A 147 39.82 -20.83 4.83
CA ALA A 147 40.87 -21.85 4.76
C ALA A 147 40.52 -23.14 5.54
N GLY A 148 39.55 -23.08 6.45
CA GLY A 148 39.04 -24.23 7.19
C GLY A 148 37.94 -25.01 6.47
N LEU A 149 37.56 -24.61 5.26
CA LEU A 149 36.62 -25.37 4.45
C LEU A 149 37.22 -26.74 4.07
N PRO A 150 36.41 -27.82 3.98
CA PRO A 150 36.90 -29.14 3.58
C PRO A 150 37.56 -29.17 2.20
N GLN A 151 37.16 -28.24 1.33
CA GLN A 151 37.74 -28.02 0.01
C GLN A 151 37.97 -26.52 -0.20
N GLU A 152 38.94 -26.18 -1.04
CA GLU A 152 39.18 -24.79 -1.40
C GLU A 152 37.96 -24.24 -2.15
N PRO A 153 37.44 -23.05 -1.77
CA PRO A 153 36.33 -22.43 -2.48
C PRO A 153 36.70 -22.14 -3.93
N THR A 154 35.72 -22.24 -4.83
CA THR A 154 35.88 -21.94 -6.26
C THR A 154 36.34 -20.50 -6.48
N LEU A 155 35.75 -19.57 -5.73
CA LEU A 155 36.05 -18.15 -5.83
C LEU A 155 35.87 -17.45 -4.47
N VAL A 156 36.83 -16.61 -4.09
CA VAL A 156 36.70 -15.70 -2.94
C VAL A 156 36.82 -14.27 -3.45
N ILE A 157 35.79 -13.47 -3.20
CA ILE A 157 35.73 -12.06 -3.63
C ILE A 157 35.77 -11.16 -2.39
N HIS A 158 36.72 -10.23 -2.34
CA HIS A 158 36.70 -9.13 -1.40
C HIS A 158 35.79 -8.01 -1.90
N SER A 159 34.66 -7.80 -1.22
CA SER A 159 33.63 -6.85 -1.64
C SER A 159 33.93 -5.40 -1.25
N GLY A 160 34.94 -5.17 -0.41
CA GLY A 160 35.26 -3.86 0.18
C GLY A 160 34.84 -3.71 1.64
N GLY A 161 33.91 -4.54 2.12
CA GLY A 161 33.56 -4.60 3.56
C GLY A 161 33.17 -5.99 4.05
N GLY A 162 33.48 -7.02 3.26
CA GLY A 162 33.21 -8.42 3.54
C GLY A 162 33.85 -9.33 2.48
N LEU A 163 33.73 -10.64 2.69
CA LEU A 163 34.10 -11.67 1.73
C LEU A 163 32.85 -12.32 1.15
N HIS A 164 32.76 -12.41 -0.18
CA HIS A 164 31.85 -13.35 -0.82
C HIS A 164 32.59 -14.65 -1.08
N VAL A 165 32.17 -15.73 -0.44
CA VAL A 165 32.74 -17.06 -0.63
C VAL A 165 31.81 -17.83 -1.55
N TRP A 166 32.32 -18.26 -2.70
CA TRP A 166 31.57 -19.05 -3.69
C TRP A 166 32.17 -20.45 -3.78
N GLN A 167 31.34 -21.45 -3.54
CA GLN A 167 31.63 -22.85 -3.78
C GLN A 167 30.73 -23.34 -4.92
N GLY A 168 31.25 -23.29 -6.14
CA GLY A 168 30.65 -23.92 -7.32
C GLY A 168 30.41 -25.40 -7.08
N LEU A 169 29.30 -25.89 -7.63
CA LEU A 169 28.85 -27.28 -7.53
C LEU A 169 29.19 -28.01 -8.82
N SER A 170 29.32 -29.34 -8.80
CA SER A 170 29.51 -30.12 -10.03
C SER A 170 28.25 -30.19 -10.90
N SER A 171 27.07 -29.96 -10.31
CA SER A 171 25.78 -29.89 -11.00
C SER A 171 24.86 -28.86 -10.32
N PRO A 172 23.98 -28.16 -11.07
CA PRO A 172 23.02 -27.24 -10.49
C PRO A 172 22.04 -27.94 -9.55
N ILE A 173 21.63 -27.25 -8.48
CA ILE A 173 20.64 -27.74 -7.52
C ILE A 173 19.36 -26.92 -7.56
N ASP A 174 18.21 -27.60 -7.55
CA ASP A 174 16.93 -26.95 -7.31
C ASP A 174 16.78 -26.71 -5.80
N VAL A 175 16.57 -25.45 -5.42
CA VAL A 175 16.37 -25.05 -4.02
C VAL A 175 14.91 -25.13 -3.58
N LYS A 176 13.99 -25.47 -4.49
CA LYS A 176 12.55 -25.57 -4.23
C LYS A 176 12.06 -27.00 -4.03
N ASP A 177 12.88 -28.00 -4.33
CA ASP A 177 12.47 -29.40 -4.31
C ASP A 177 12.20 -29.96 -2.89
N GLY A 178 12.48 -29.17 -1.83
CA GLY A 178 12.36 -29.59 -0.43
C GLY A 178 13.25 -30.79 -0.10
N GLY A 179 14.23 -31.07 -0.96
CA GLY A 179 15.09 -32.24 -0.96
C GLY A 179 16.54 -31.88 -0.61
N SER A 180 17.48 -32.41 -1.39
CA SER A 180 18.92 -32.28 -1.12
C SER A 180 19.43 -30.84 -1.23
N GLY A 181 18.79 -29.98 -2.03
CA GLY A 181 19.19 -28.58 -2.19
C GLY A 181 19.00 -27.75 -0.92
N GLU A 182 17.82 -27.79 -0.31
CA GLU A 182 17.51 -27.08 0.94
C GLU A 182 18.39 -27.59 2.09
N ALA A 183 18.53 -28.91 2.17
CA ALA A 183 19.43 -29.59 3.10
C ALA A 183 20.87 -29.06 3.02
N LEU A 184 21.40 -28.98 1.81
CA LEU A 184 22.78 -28.54 1.57
C LEU A 184 22.98 -27.07 1.94
N TYR A 185 22.03 -26.20 1.58
CA TYR A 185 22.06 -24.79 1.99
C TYR A 185 21.99 -24.61 3.50
N SER A 186 21.18 -25.41 4.19
CA SER A 186 21.12 -25.39 5.66
C SER A 186 22.44 -25.83 6.28
N GLY A 187 23.05 -26.91 5.78
CA GLY A 187 24.35 -27.39 6.24
C GLY A 187 25.46 -26.35 6.02
N TRP A 188 25.44 -25.70 4.86
CA TRP A 188 26.35 -24.60 4.53
C TRP A 188 26.19 -23.40 5.48
N ALA A 189 24.96 -22.99 5.76
CA ALA A 189 24.68 -21.91 6.71
C ALA A 189 25.12 -22.28 8.15
N ASP A 190 24.88 -23.52 8.57
CA ASP A 190 25.25 -24.01 9.90
C ASP A 190 26.77 -24.05 10.10
N TYR A 191 27.55 -24.36 9.06
CA TYR A 191 29.01 -24.28 9.08
C TYR A 191 29.50 -22.87 9.45
N TRP A 192 29.03 -21.84 8.74
CA TRP A 192 29.45 -20.46 9.02
C TRP A 192 29.00 -19.97 10.40
N LYS A 193 27.80 -20.37 10.84
CA LYS A 193 27.31 -20.06 12.20
C LYS A 193 28.19 -20.70 13.27
N GLU A 194 28.66 -21.92 13.05
CA GLU A 194 29.56 -22.60 13.96
C GLU A 194 30.94 -21.94 14.01
N CYS A 195 31.51 -21.55 12.87
CA CYS A 195 32.75 -20.75 12.82
C CYS A 195 32.61 -19.47 13.64
N ALA A 196 31.52 -18.71 13.42
CA ALA A 196 31.24 -17.48 14.13
C ALA A 196 31.04 -17.71 15.64
N SER A 197 30.20 -18.69 16.01
CA SER A 197 29.91 -19.01 17.41
C SER A 197 31.16 -19.47 18.17
N THR A 198 32.04 -20.25 17.53
CA THR A 198 33.29 -20.74 18.13
C THR A 198 34.25 -19.59 18.41
N ALA A 199 34.27 -18.58 17.54
CA ALA A 199 35.08 -17.37 17.72
C ALA A 199 34.41 -16.31 18.62
N GLY A 200 33.16 -16.54 19.08
CA GLY A 200 32.39 -15.53 19.82
C GLY A 200 31.94 -14.33 18.95
N LEU A 201 31.92 -14.51 17.63
CA LEU A 201 31.60 -13.50 16.62
C LEU A 201 30.20 -13.76 16.00
N LYS A 202 29.77 -12.90 15.08
CA LYS A 202 28.51 -13.05 14.35
C LYS A 202 28.73 -13.09 12.83
N VAL A 203 27.86 -13.82 12.16
CA VAL A 203 27.63 -13.78 10.70
C VAL A 203 26.18 -13.37 10.45
N ASP A 204 25.90 -12.71 9.32
CA ASP A 204 24.52 -12.37 8.96
C ASP A 204 23.80 -13.62 8.47
N GLU A 205 22.74 -14.02 9.17
CA GLU A 205 21.99 -15.24 8.86
C GLU A 205 21.07 -15.08 7.64
N GLY A 206 20.68 -13.85 7.31
CA GLY A 206 19.77 -13.57 6.20
C GLY A 206 20.35 -13.99 4.85
N PRO A 207 21.55 -13.50 4.46
CA PRO A 207 22.22 -13.89 3.23
C PRO A 207 22.51 -15.39 3.12
N LEU A 208 22.73 -16.07 4.25
CA LEU A 208 23.02 -17.51 4.28
C LEU A 208 21.80 -18.40 4.01
N SER A 209 20.58 -17.86 4.10
CA SER A 209 19.33 -18.63 3.97
C SER A 209 18.40 -18.14 2.86
N ASN A 210 18.81 -17.14 2.08
CA ASN A 210 18.00 -16.55 1.02
C ASN A 210 18.43 -17.04 -0.37
N SER A 211 17.62 -17.87 -1.02
CA SER A 211 17.88 -18.33 -2.40
C SER A 211 17.89 -17.21 -3.44
N ALA A 212 17.22 -16.08 -3.19
CA ALA A 212 17.21 -14.93 -4.10
C ALA A 212 18.35 -13.93 -3.84
N LEU A 213 19.45 -14.36 -3.21
CA LEU A 213 20.58 -13.49 -2.87
C LEU A 213 21.15 -12.79 -4.11
N VAL A 214 21.56 -11.54 -3.93
CA VAL A 214 22.33 -10.76 -4.90
C VAL A 214 23.68 -10.41 -4.29
N LEU A 215 24.76 -10.62 -5.03
CA LEU A 215 26.13 -10.34 -4.59
C LEU A 215 26.83 -9.40 -5.56
N ARG A 216 27.84 -8.66 -5.10
CA ARG A 216 28.56 -7.72 -5.98
C ARG A 216 29.33 -8.45 -7.07
N VAL A 217 29.34 -7.83 -8.24
CA VAL A 217 30.11 -8.27 -9.41
C VAL A 217 31.58 -7.91 -9.24
N ALA A 218 32.48 -8.86 -9.50
CA ALA A 218 33.91 -8.64 -9.50
C ALA A 218 34.31 -7.54 -10.50
N GLY A 219 35.23 -6.66 -10.09
CA GLY A 219 35.65 -5.50 -10.88
C GLY A 219 34.75 -4.26 -10.78
N SER A 220 33.54 -4.38 -10.21
CA SER A 220 32.70 -3.21 -9.89
C SER A 220 33.21 -2.43 -8.67
N ARG A 221 32.56 -1.33 -8.31
CA ARG A 221 32.91 -0.50 -7.15
C ARG A 221 31.98 -0.73 -5.98
N ASN A 222 32.44 -0.57 -4.75
CA ASN A 222 31.58 -0.57 -3.57
C ASN A 222 31.49 0.83 -2.95
N HIS A 223 30.40 1.54 -3.22
CA HIS A 223 30.17 2.87 -2.68
C HIS A 223 29.85 2.90 -1.19
N LYS A 224 29.48 1.75 -0.60
CA LYS A 224 29.24 1.69 0.84
C LYS A 224 30.53 1.90 1.63
N TYR A 225 31.70 1.57 1.05
CA TYR A 225 33.00 1.64 1.72
C TYR A 225 34.09 2.19 0.78
N ASP A 226 34.50 3.43 1.03
CA ASP A 226 35.65 4.13 0.42
C ASP A 226 35.80 3.97 -1.10
N ASN A 227 34.69 3.69 -1.80
CA ASN A 227 34.64 3.38 -3.22
C ASN A 227 35.64 2.29 -3.67
N SER A 228 35.84 1.29 -2.81
CA SER A 228 36.76 0.17 -3.04
C SER A 228 36.36 -0.66 -4.26
N THR A 229 37.35 -1.15 -5.02
CA THR A 229 37.08 -2.11 -6.11
C THR A 229 36.76 -3.47 -5.52
N VAL A 230 35.75 -4.14 -6.06
CA VAL A 230 35.41 -5.53 -5.73
C VAL A 230 36.45 -6.43 -6.38
N GLN A 231 37.25 -7.14 -5.59
CA GLN A 231 38.44 -7.88 -6.05
C GLN A 231 38.31 -9.38 -5.85
N ILE A 232 38.72 -10.16 -6.85
CA ILE A 232 38.91 -11.60 -6.69
C ILE A 232 40.21 -11.81 -5.89
N LEU A 233 40.12 -12.49 -4.74
CA LEU A 233 41.28 -12.86 -3.93
C LEU A 233 41.86 -14.21 -4.35
N THR A 234 40.98 -15.19 -4.57
CA THR A 234 41.35 -16.54 -5.04
C THR A 234 40.32 -17.04 -6.04
N SER A 235 40.78 -17.86 -6.98
CA SER A 235 39.97 -18.47 -8.05
C SER A 235 40.52 -19.87 -8.35
N SER A 236 40.17 -20.86 -7.52
CA SER A 236 40.68 -22.22 -7.64
C SER A 236 40.06 -22.98 -8.83
N GLY A 237 38.83 -22.61 -9.19
CA GLY A 237 38.01 -23.34 -10.17
C GLY A 237 37.54 -24.71 -9.70
N HIS A 238 37.75 -25.06 -8.42
CA HIS A 238 37.31 -26.33 -7.88
C HIS A 238 35.78 -26.39 -7.77
N LEU A 239 35.13 -27.36 -8.41
CA LEU A 239 33.70 -27.64 -8.27
C LEU A 239 33.50 -28.74 -7.23
N LEU A 240 32.55 -28.54 -6.31
CA LEU A 240 32.23 -29.46 -5.24
C LEU A 240 31.15 -30.45 -5.71
N ASP A 241 31.44 -31.75 -5.65
CA ASP A 241 30.45 -32.78 -5.97
C ASP A 241 29.30 -32.79 -4.95
N LEU A 242 28.05 -33.02 -5.37
CA LEU A 242 26.90 -32.97 -4.46
C LEU A 242 26.93 -34.03 -3.34
N ALA A 243 27.50 -35.21 -3.60
CA ALA A 243 27.66 -36.24 -2.56
C ALA A 243 28.76 -35.84 -1.56
N GLU A 244 29.84 -35.25 -2.06
CA GLU A 244 30.89 -34.66 -1.22
C GLU A 244 30.35 -33.48 -0.42
N ALA A 245 29.54 -32.63 -1.02
CA ALA A 245 28.92 -31.46 -0.39
C ALA A 245 28.04 -31.87 0.79
N SER A 246 27.20 -32.88 0.59
CA SER A 246 26.32 -33.42 1.64
C SER A 246 27.11 -34.04 2.79
N THR A 247 28.31 -34.56 2.51
CA THR A 247 29.23 -35.12 3.51
C THR A 247 29.99 -34.02 4.25
N ALA A 248 30.45 -33.00 3.52
CA ALA A 248 31.18 -31.84 4.04
C ALA A 248 30.30 -30.94 4.91
N PHE A 249 29.02 -30.82 4.57
CA PHE A 249 28.04 -29.96 5.22
C PHE A 249 26.81 -30.77 5.66
N PRO A 250 26.97 -31.69 6.63
CA PRO A 250 25.89 -32.58 7.04
C PRO A 250 24.76 -31.80 7.70
N ILE A 251 23.52 -32.15 7.36
CA ILE A 251 22.33 -31.59 8.01
C ILE A 251 22.37 -31.97 9.49
N ARG A 252 22.38 -30.96 10.37
CA ARG A 252 22.14 -31.19 11.79
C ARG A 252 20.63 -31.30 11.99
N GLU A 253 20.17 -32.45 12.49
CA GLU A 253 18.78 -32.56 12.95
C GLU A 253 18.50 -31.45 13.97
N ARG A 254 17.70 -30.47 13.58
CA ARG A 254 17.27 -29.41 14.48
C ARG A 254 16.33 -30.05 15.49
N THR A 255 16.83 -30.25 16.71
CA THR A 255 15.97 -30.50 17.86
C THR A 255 15.16 -29.23 18.10
N ASN A 256 13.93 -29.20 17.61
CA ASN A 256 13.03 -28.08 17.89
C ASN A 256 12.93 -27.93 19.42
N PRO A 257 13.19 -26.73 19.98
CA PRO A 257 12.99 -26.53 21.40
C PRO A 257 11.52 -26.83 21.74
N PRO A 258 11.23 -27.45 22.91
CA PRO A 258 9.86 -27.77 23.30
C PRO A 258 9.01 -26.50 23.27
N VAL A 259 7.93 -26.55 22.49
CA VAL A 259 6.97 -25.45 22.32
C VAL A 259 6.41 -25.08 23.69
N LYS A 260 6.69 -23.86 24.16
CA LYS A 260 6.03 -23.31 25.35
C LYS A 260 4.54 -23.16 25.06
N LEU A 261 3.72 -24.00 25.68
CA LEU A 261 2.28 -23.78 25.82
C LEU A 261 2.08 -22.40 26.47
N LEU A 262 1.59 -21.42 25.70
CA LEU A 262 1.15 -20.13 26.21
C LEU A 262 -0.19 -20.32 26.94
N THR A 263 -0.13 -20.81 28.17
CA THR A 263 -1.20 -20.52 29.14
C THR A 263 -1.06 -19.04 29.50
N THR A 264 -2.04 -18.23 29.14
CA THR A 264 -2.05 -16.80 29.50
C THR A 264 -2.53 -16.68 30.94
N PRO A 265 -1.69 -16.41 31.95
CA PRO A 265 -2.15 -16.31 33.33
C PRO A 265 -2.63 -14.88 33.56
N GLY A 266 -3.93 -14.69 33.84
CA GLY A 266 -4.45 -13.39 34.30
C GLY A 266 -5.78 -12.91 33.72
N LEU A 267 -6.48 -13.70 32.89
CA LEU A 267 -7.85 -13.38 32.50
C LEU A 267 -8.81 -13.78 33.63
N THR A 268 -9.34 -12.79 34.35
CA THR A 268 -10.45 -12.97 35.28
C THR A 268 -11.67 -13.49 34.52
N HIS A 269 -12.08 -14.72 34.84
CA HIS A 269 -13.21 -15.39 34.20
C HIS A 269 -14.52 -14.63 34.45
N LYS A 270 -15.08 -14.02 33.40
CA LYS A 270 -16.52 -13.77 33.34
C LYS A 270 -17.21 -15.08 33.01
N THR A 271 -18.29 -15.40 33.71
CA THR A 271 -19.19 -16.51 33.39
C THR A 271 -19.58 -16.43 31.91
N PRO A 272 -19.49 -17.53 31.13
CA PRO A 272 -19.70 -17.48 29.69
C PRO A 272 -21.17 -17.16 29.37
N GLU A 273 -21.43 -16.00 28.77
CA GLU A 273 -22.74 -15.55 28.26
C GLU A 273 -23.34 -16.47 27.17
N GLY A 274 -22.66 -17.56 26.78
CA GLY A 274 -23.09 -18.48 25.73
C GLY A 274 -23.52 -19.87 26.19
N ALA A 275 -23.46 -20.22 27.49
CA ALA A 275 -23.69 -21.61 27.93
C ALA A 275 -25.06 -22.17 27.49
N ASN A 276 -26.08 -21.32 27.39
CA ASN A 276 -27.45 -21.69 27.01
C ASN A 276 -27.78 -21.55 25.52
N ASP A 277 -26.81 -21.30 24.63
CA ASP A 277 -27.09 -21.21 23.19
C ASP A 277 -27.38 -22.59 22.59
N THR A 278 -28.65 -22.88 22.37
CA THR A 278 -29.15 -24.15 21.82
C THR A 278 -29.24 -24.16 20.30
N ARG A 279 -28.65 -23.17 19.59
CA ARG A 279 -28.65 -23.18 18.13
C ARG A 279 -27.89 -24.40 17.61
N PRO A 280 -28.41 -25.10 16.57
CA PRO A 280 -27.81 -26.35 16.09
C PRO A 280 -26.34 -26.24 15.72
N GLY A 281 -25.92 -25.11 15.12
CA GLY A 281 -24.53 -24.88 14.78
C GLY A 281 -23.62 -24.73 16.00
N THR A 282 -24.09 -24.10 17.07
CA THR A 282 -23.34 -23.96 18.33
C THR A 282 -23.23 -25.30 19.05
N LEU A 283 -24.31 -26.09 19.08
CA LEU A 283 -24.29 -27.44 19.63
C LEU A 283 -23.33 -28.36 18.85
N PHE A 284 -23.35 -28.30 17.51
CA PHE A 284 -22.40 -29.02 16.67
C PHE A 284 -20.95 -28.59 16.93
N ALA A 285 -20.69 -27.28 17.04
CA ALA A 285 -19.36 -26.75 17.32
C ALA A 285 -18.77 -27.17 18.68
N ARG A 286 -19.63 -27.49 19.65
CA ARG A 286 -19.25 -27.99 20.97
C ARG A 286 -19.02 -29.51 20.99
N GLU A 287 -19.86 -30.25 20.27
CA GLU A 287 -19.83 -31.72 20.29
C GLU A 287 -18.83 -32.32 19.29
N VAL A 288 -18.56 -31.63 18.18
CA VAL A 288 -17.58 -32.04 17.17
C VAL A 288 -16.47 -31.01 17.14
N THR A 289 -15.25 -31.41 17.48
CA THR A 289 -14.14 -30.48 17.40
C THR A 289 -13.68 -30.27 15.94
N PRO A 290 -13.17 -29.09 15.58
CA PRO A 290 -12.58 -28.85 14.26
C PRO A 290 -11.51 -29.88 13.92
N GLU A 291 -10.74 -30.34 14.92
CA GLU A 291 -9.69 -31.34 14.72
C GLU A 291 -10.26 -32.66 14.25
N SER A 292 -11.26 -33.20 14.97
CA SER A 292 -11.91 -34.45 14.61
C SER A 292 -12.52 -34.38 13.22
N LEU A 293 -13.13 -33.23 12.88
CA LEU A 293 -13.75 -33.01 11.58
C LEU A 293 -12.70 -32.90 10.46
N LEU A 294 -11.59 -32.20 10.68
CA LEU A 294 -10.51 -32.06 9.69
C LEU A 294 -9.75 -33.37 9.47
N VAL A 295 -9.54 -34.16 10.53
CA VAL A 295 -8.98 -35.51 10.44
C VAL A 295 -9.89 -36.39 9.58
N ALA A 296 -11.19 -36.38 9.86
CA ALA A 296 -12.18 -37.17 9.13
C ALA A 296 -12.29 -36.76 7.66
N LEU A 297 -12.36 -35.46 7.36
CA LEU A 297 -12.61 -34.95 6.01
C LEU A 297 -11.36 -34.91 5.12
N TYR A 298 -10.19 -34.67 5.71
CA TYR A 298 -8.97 -34.33 4.96
C TYR A 298 -7.74 -35.17 5.34
N GLY A 299 -7.91 -36.16 6.22
CA GLY A 299 -6.83 -37.08 6.61
C GLY A 299 -5.71 -36.43 7.43
N GLY A 300 -6.01 -35.36 8.18
CA GLY A 300 -5.04 -34.73 9.06
C GLY A 300 -4.52 -35.66 10.16
N VAL A 301 -3.29 -35.46 10.61
CA VAL A 301 -2.68 -36.11 11.78
C VAL A 301 -2.45 -35.03 12.85
N GLN A 302 -2.96 -35.25 14.05
CA GLN A 302 -2.79 -34.32 15.16
C GLN A 302 -1.48 -34.60 15.90
N GLU A 303 -0.63 -33.59 16.02
CA GLU A 303 0.62 -33.63 16.77
C GLU A 303 0.61 -32.49 17.80
N GLY A 304 0.24 -32.81 19.05
CA GLY A 304 0.08 -31.82 20.11
C GLY A 304 -1.04 -30.80 19.83
N GLY A 305 -0.72 -29.50 19.96
CA GLY A 305 -1.64 -28.38 19.69
C GLY A 305 -1.74 -27.99 18.21
N THR A 306 -1.28 -28.86 17.30
CA THR A 306 -1.16 -28.59 15.87
C THR A 306 -1.69 -29.74 15.02
N LEU A 307 -2.13 -29.43 13.80
CA LEU A 307 -2.65 -30.39 12.81
C LEU A 307 -1.80 -30.35 11.55
N ARG A 308 -1.43 -31.54 11.06
CA ARG A 308 -0.62 -31.73 9.86
C ARG A 308 -1.40 -32.49 8.80
N PHE A 309 -1.36 -32.05 7.54
CA PHE A 309 -2.11 -32.68 6.45
C PHE A 309 -1.18 -33.41 5.46
N PRO A 310 -1.61 -34.53 4.84
CA PRO A 310 -0.76 -35.32 3.93
C PRO A 310 -0.43 -34.65 2.59
N ARG A 311 -1.17 -33.61 2.20
CA ARG A 311 -1.00 -32.87 0.93
C ARG A 311 -1.13 -31.37 1.16
N GLY A 312 0.00 -30.68 1.19
CA GLY A 312 0.08 -29.21 1.29
C GLY A 312 1.36 -28.77 2.00
N ASP A 313 2.21 -28.07 1.25
CA ASP A 313 3.45 -27.34 1.58
C ASP A 313 4.12 -27.48 2.97
N ASN A 314 5.43 -27.74 2.87
CA ASN A 314 6.50 -27.73 3.86
C ASN A 314 6.31 -28.61 5.12
N PRO A 315 6.90 -29.82 5.18
CA PRO A 315 6.81 -30.73 6.33
C PRO A 315 7.38 -30.18 7.65
N GLY A 316 8.09 -29.04 7.64
CA GLY A 316 8.75 -28.46 8.81
C GLY A 316 8.00 -27.39 9.60
N ASN A 317 6.78 -26.97 9.20
CA ASN A 317 6.05 -25.89 9.88
C ASN A 317 4.61 -26.30 10.24
N PRO A 318 4.22 -26.37 11.52
CA PRO A 318 2.85 -26.70 11.90
C PRO A 318 1.88 -25.58 11.48
N ASN A 319 1.26 -25.75 10.32
CA ASN A 319 0.50 -24.71 9.61
C ASN A 319 -0.95 -24.51 10.09
N THR A 320 -1.39 -25.19 11.16
CA THR A 320 -2.72 -25.02 11.75
C THR A 320 -2.66 -25.07 13.27
N HIS A 321 -3.09 -23.99 13.93
CA HIS A 321 -3.14 -23.91 15.39
C HIS A 321 -4.55 -24.10 15.91
N ILE A 322 -4.66 -24.85 17.00
CA ILE A 322 -5.90 -25.12 17.72
C ILE A 322 -6.02 -24.17 18.91
N TYR A 323 -7.17 -23.53 19.04
CA TYR A 323 -7.53 -22.66 20.15
C TYR A 323 -8.77 -23.21 20.84
N VAL A 324 -8.77 -23.22 22.17
CA VAL A 324 -9.97 -23.53 22.96
C VAL A 324 -10.49 -22.21 23.52
N GLU A 325 -11.70 -21.82 23.12
CA GLU A 325 -12.36 -20.63 23.66
C GLU A 325 -12.86 -20.87 25.10
N PRO A 326 -13.13 -19.82 25.89
CA PRO A 326 -13.59 -19.97 27.27
C PRO A 326 -14.89 -20.77 27.46
N ASP A 327 -15.70 -20.91 26.41
CA ASP A 327 -16.94 -21.68 26.43
C ASP A 327 -16.74 -23.17 26.05
N GLY A 328 -15.48 -23.60 25.89
CA GLY A 328 -15.11 -24.96 25.51
C GLY A 328 -15.13 -25.22 24.00
N THR A 329 -15.51 -24.24 23.17
CA THR A 329 -15.52 -24.41 21.71
C THR A 329 -14.10 -24.39 21.16
N HIS A 330 -13.73 -25.43 20.42
CA HIS A 330 -12.46 -25.48 19.70
C HIS A 330 -12.56 -24.66 18.39
N LYS A 331 -11.50 -23.93 18.06
CA LYS A 331 -11.35 -23.19 16.81
C LYS A 331 -9.97 -23.43 16.21
N VAL A 332 -9.87 -23.40 14.88
CA VAL A 332 -8.61 -23.53 14.15
C VAL A 332 -8.30 -22.25 13.41
N VAL A 333 -7.01 -21.93 13.29
CA VAL A 333 -6.50 -20.89 12.37
C VAL A 333 -5.55 -21.56 11.40
N PHE A 334 -5.83 -21.39 10.10
CA PHE A 334 -4.99 -21.88 9.01
C PHE A 334 -3.95 -20.83 8.66
N TYR A 335 -2.68 -21.15 8.92
CA TYR A 335 -1.54 -20.30 8.56
C TYR A 335 -0.87 -20.76 7.26
N GLY A 336 -1.03 -22.02 6.88
CA GLY A 336 -0.55 -22.54 5.59
C GLY A 336 -1.40 -22.05 4.42
N GLU A 337 -0.73 -21.58 3.36
CA GLU A 337 -1.38 -20.96 2.19
C GLU A 337 -2.38 -21.89 1.49
N THR A 338 -2.04 -23.17 1.36
CA THR A 338 -2.93 -24.17 0.72
C THR A 338 -4.22 -24.37 1.51
N MET A 339 -4.15 -24.53 2.83
CA MET A 339 -5.34 -24.68 3.68
C MET A 339 -6.12 -23.38 3.78
N ALA A 340 -5.42 -22.24 3.89
CA ALA A 340 -6.05 -20.93 3.94
C ALA A 340 -6.85 -20.65 2.66
N ARG A 341 -6.29 -20.93 1.47
CA ARG A 341 -7.02 -20.83 0.18
C ARG A 341 -8.19 -21.80 0.10
N MET A 342 -8.04 -23.03 0.62
CA MET A 342 -9.11 -24.02 0.58
C MET A 342 -10.34 -23.61 1.41
N PHE A 343 -10.15 -22.79 2.44
CA PHE A 343 -11.22 -22.28 3.31
C PHE A 343 -11.52 -20.78 3.09
N ASP A 344 -11.00 -20.17 2.03
CA ASP A 344 -11.08 -18.72 1.74
C ASP A 344 -10.68 -17.84 2.94
N ALA A 345 -9.67 -18.29 3.69
CA ALA A 345 -9.19 -17.69 4.92
C ALA A 345 -8.03 -16.71 4.68
N ASN A 346 -8.09 -15.54 5.32
CA ASN A 346 -7.04 -14.51 5.22
C ASN A 346 -5.95 -14.63 6.31
N GLY A 347 -5.57 -15.86 6.70
CA GLY A 347 -4.46 -16.14 7.65
C GLY A 347 -4.70 -15.82 9.13
N HIS A 348 -5.78 -15.12 9.48
CA HIS A 348 -6.14 -14.77 10.87
C HIS A 348 -7.57 -15.17 11.27
N GLN A 349 -8.34 -15.73 10.34
CA GLN A 349 -9.70 -16.17 10.62
C GLN A 349 -9.69 -17.46 11.45
N LYS A 350 -10.52 -17.48 12.49
CA LYS A 350 -10.75 -18.64 13.35
C LYS A 350 -12.00 -19.37 12.87
N PHE A 351 -11.90 -20.65 12.60
CA PHE A 351 -13.01 -21.50 12.16
C PHE A 351 -13.34 -22.51 13.25
N ASN A 352 -14.62 -22.63 13.64
CA ASN A 352 -15.08 -23.80 14.40
C ASN A 352 -15.51 -24.92 13.43
N SER A 353 -15.89 -26.09 13.96
CA SER A 353 -16.29 -27.24 13.13
C SER A 353 -17.54 -26.96 12.29
N PHE A 354 -18.46 -26.12 12.77
CA PHE A 354 -19.65 -25.73 12.01
C PHE A 354 -19.31 -24.82 10.81
N ASP A 355 -18.34 -23.91 10.97
CA ASP A 355 -17.81 -23.10 9.87
C ASP A 355 -17.17 -23.99 8.79
N ILE A 356 -16.37 -24.98 9.21
CA ILE A 356 -15.74 -25.97 8.32
C ILE A 356 -16.81 -26.78 7.57
N LEU A 357 -17.87 -27.20 8.25
CA LEU A 357 -18.98 -27.93 7.63
C LEU A 357 -19.72 -27.10 6.58
N ALA A 358 -20.08 -25.85 6.91
CA ALA A 358 -20.76 -24.96 5.97
C ALA A 358 -19.90 -24.71 4.72
N HIS A 359 -18.59 -24.50 4.92
CA HIS A 359 -17.63 -24.36 3.83
C HIS A 359 -17.55 -25.62 2.97
N ARG A 360 -17.46 -26.80 3.59
CA ARG A 360 -17.39 -28.10 2.88
C ARG A 360 -18.63 -28.35 2.02
N LEU A 361 -19.80 -27.96 2.52
CA LEU A 361 -21.08 -28.13 1.82
C LEU A 361 -21.33 -27.05 0.76
N GLN A 362 -20.54 -25.96 0.73
CA GLN A 362 -20.75 -24.79 -0.13
C GLN A 362 -22.16 -24.19 0.00
N VAL A 363 -22.66 -24.10 1.24
CA VAL A 363 -23.99 -23.59 1.56
C VAL A 363 -23.94 -22.51 2.64
N GLU A 364 -24.98 -21.69 2.71
CA GLU A 364 -25.17 -20.73 3.80
C GLU A 364 -25.29 -21.45 5.16
N LYS A 365 -24.85 -20.78 6.23
CA LYS A 365 -24.90 -21.34 7.61
C LYS A 365 -26.30 -21.80 8.01
N SER A 366 -27.36 -21.14 7.53
CA SER A 366 -28.75 -21.56 7.80
C SER A 366 -29.09 -22.92 7.16
N GLN A 367 -28.52 -23.23 5.99
CA GLN A 367 -28.70 -24.50 5.29
C GLN A 367 -27.85 -25.60 5.93
N ALA A 368 -26.60 -25.29 6.31
CA ALA A 368 -25.77 -26.19 7.10
C ALA A 368 -26.43 -26.57 8.44
N ALA A 369 -27.10 -25.62 9.11
CA ALA A 369 -27.83 -25.88 10.35
C ALA A 369 -28.99 -26.88 10.15
N LYS A 370 -29.73 -26.77 9.04
CA LYS A 370 -30.78 -27.74 8.67
C LYS A 370 -30.18 -29.13 8.42
N TYR A 371 -28.99 -29.17 7.80
CA TYR A 371 -28.27 -30.41 7.56
C TYR A 371 -27.83 -31.07 8.88
N VAL A 372 -27.20 -30.32 9.78
CA VAL A 372 -26.82 -30.77 11.14
C VAL A 372 -28.02 -31.34 11.89
N MET A 373 -29.17 -30.66 11.87
CA MET A 373 -30.39 -31.12 12.53
C MET A 373 -30.93 -32.44 12.00
N LYS A 374 -30.79 -32.72 10.70
CA LYS A 374 -31.27 -33.95 10.07
C LYS A 374 -30.50 -35.19 10.56
N PHE A 375 -29.22 -35.02 10.93
CA PHE A 375 -28.33 -36.12 11.33
C PHE A 375 -28.05 -36.18 12.83
N ARG A 376 -28.66 -35.28 13.62
CA ARG A 376 -28.55 -35.33 15.08
C ARG A 376 -29.35 -36.51 15.61
N ARG A 377 -28.68 -37.43 16.31
CA ARG A 377 -29.35 -38.56 16.98
C ARG A 377 -30.12 -38.10 18.22
N PRO A 378 -31.11 -38.87 18.69
CA PRO A 378 -31.81 -38.58 19.95
C PRO A 378 -30.90 -38.54 21.18
N ASP A 379 -29.75 -39.22 21.12
CA ASP A 379 -28.70 -39.19 22.17
C ASP A 379 -27.81 -37.93 22.12
N GLY A 380 -28.09 -37.02 21.19
CA GLY A 380 -27.36 -35.77 20.99
C GLY A 380 -26.29 -35.85 19.91
N THR A 381 -25.76 -37.03 19.59
CA THR A 381 -24.53 -37.21 18.81
C THR A 381 -24.69 -37.00 17.30
N TYR A 382 -23.57 -36.69 16.62
CA TYR A 382 -23.48 -36.44 15.18
C TYR A 382 -22.71 -37.52 14.40
N ALA A 383 -22.52 -38.73 14.96
CA ALA A 383 -21.78 -39.81 14.30
C ALA A 383 -22.27 -40.13 12.86
N PRO A 384 -23.58 -40.22 12.57
CA PRO A 384 -24.07 -40.45 11.20
C PRO A 384 -23.69 -39.34 10.22
N LEU A 385 -23.60 -38.10 10.71
CA LEU A 385 -23.21 -36.96 9.88
C LEU A 385 -21.75 -37.10 9.44
N ILE A 386 -20.86 -37.42 10.39
CA ILE A 386 -19.43 -37.61 10.10
C ILE A 386 -19.24 -38.79 9.15
N GLU A 387 -19.89 -39.93 9.42
CA GLU A 387 -19.87 -41.11 8.54
C GLU A 387 -20.35 -40.76 7.12
N SER A 388 -21.46 -40.00 7.01
CA SER A 388 -21.97 -39.55 5.71
C SER A 388 -20.99 -38.64 4.98
N LEU A 389 -20.26 -37.77 5.69
CA LEU A 389 -19.31 -36.84 5.07
C LEU A 389 -18.01 -37.53 4.64
N THR A 390 -17.66 -38.65 5.27
CA THR A 390 -16.48 -39.46 4.94
C THR A 390 -16.74 -40.53 3.88
N SER A 391 -17.99 -40.80 3.52
CA SER A 391 -18.32 -41.81 2.52
C SER A 391 -17.92 -41.35 1.11
N PRO A 392 -17.18 -42.16 0.32
CA PRO A 392 -16.77 -41.83 -1.04
C PRO A 392 -17.94 -41.70 -2.03
N GLU A 393 -19.13 -42.18 -1.68
CA GLU A 393 -20.33 -42.10 -2.52
C GLU A 393 -21.11 -40.78 -2.41
N THR A 394 -20.67 -39.86 -1.54
CA THR A 394 -21.37 -38.58 -1.33
C THR A 394 -21.12 -37.64 -2.52
N PRO A 395 -22.13 -37.31 -3.35
CA PRO A 395 -21.91 -36.45 -4.50
C PRO A 395 -21.52 -35.05 -4.03
N GLN A 396 -20.46 -34.47 -4.60
CA GLN A 396 -20.10 -33.05 -4.37
C GLN A 396 -21.18 -32.08 -4.92
N SER A 397 -22.24 -32.58 -5.57
CA SER A 397 -23.30 -31.79 -6.18
C SER A 397 -24.65 -31.98 -5.49
N GLY A 398 -25.03 -31.01 -4.65
CA GLY A 398 -26.42 -30.62 -4.38
C GLY A 398 -27.27 -31.57 -3.52
N ILE A 399 -28.04 -30.97 -2.61
CA ILE A 399 -29.09 -31.63 -1.83
C ILE A 399 -30.15 -32.19 -2.80
N PRO A 400 -30.46 -33.50 -2.80
CA PRO A 400 -31.55 -34.05 -3.60
C PRO A 400 -32.89 -33.55 -3.03
N GLY A 401 -33.61 -32.70 -3.76
CA GLY A 401 -34.97 -32.30 -3.35
C GLY A 401 -35.58 -31.01 -3.89
N ALA A 402 -34.93 -30.25 -4.78
CA ALA A 402 -35.45 -28.94 -5.22
C ALA A 402 -35.76 -28.80 -6.73
N ALA A 403 -35.74 -29.88 -7.52
CA ALA A 403 -35.81 -29.82 -8.99
C ALA A 403 -37.05 -30.47 -9.63
N ALA A 404 -38.17 -30.57 -8.91
CA ALA A 404 -39.41 -31.14 -9.46
C ALA A 404 -40.53 -30.10 -9.39
N GLU A 405 -40.50 -29.10 -10.28
CA GLU A 405 -41.67 -28.31 -10.74
C GLU A 405 -41.19 -27.21 -11.71
N VAL A 406 -40.96 -27.55 -12.97
CA VAL A 406 -41.05 -26.58 -14.08
C VAL A 406 -41.83 -27.26 -15.20
N GLY A 407 -43.05 -26.78 -15.40
CA GLY A 407 -44.02 -27.28 -16.36
C GLY A 407 -43.61 -27.08 -17.82
N ALA A 408 -44.36 -27.78 -18.68
CA ALA A 408 -44.21 -27.90 -20.12
C ALA A 408 -43.87 -26.59 -20.85
N MET A 409 -42.79 -26.62 -21.64
CA MET A 409 -42.52 -25.64 -22.71
C MET A 409 -43.24 -26.07 -23.99
N GLU A 410 -44.43 -25.54 -24.22
CA GLU A 410 -45.05 -25.44 -25.54
C GLU A 410 -45.02 -23.97 -25.97
N ASN A 411 -44.21 -23.65 -26.98
CA ASN A 411 -44.39 -22.53 -27.92
C ASN A 411 -43.31 -22.61 -29.01
N VAL A 412 -43.58 -23.38 -30.06
CA VAL A 412 -42.81 -23.39 -31.31
C VAL A 412 -43.50 -22.42 -32.27
N ARG A 413 -42.80 -21.37 -32.71
CA ARG A 413 -43.29 -20.45 -33.75
C ARG A 413 -42.59 -20.72 -35.08
N GLN A 414 -43.36 -20.99 -36.14
CA GLN A 414 -42.87 -20.91 -37.51
C GLN A 414 -42.62 -19.43 -37.87
N HIS A 415 -41.41 -19.10 -38.32
CA HIS A 415 -41.05 -17.73 -38.71
C HIS A 415 -40.63 -17.67 -40.18
N ASP A 416 -40.97 -16.53 -40.78
CA ASP A 416 -40.75 -16.14 -42.17
C ASP A 416 -39.28 -16.23 -42.58
N THR A 417 -39.00 -16.92 -43.69
CA THR A 417 -37.65 -17.21 -44.22
C THR A 417 -37.08 -16.10 -45.10
N ASP A 418 -37.77 -14.97 -45.26
CA ASP A 418 -37.43 -13.92 -46.25
C ASP A 418 -36.51 -12.80 -45.71
N LEU A 419 -35.49 -13.17 -44.94
CA LEU A 419 -34.52 -12.23 -44.33
C LEU A 419 -33.30 -11.90 -45.21
N THR A 420 -33.21 -12.44 -46.43
CA THR A 420 -31.98 -12.42 -47.25
C THR A 420 -31.80 -11.17 -48.12
N ASN A 421 -32.76 -10.25 -48.19
CA ASN A 421 -32.77 -9.16 -49.20
C ASN A 421 -32.65 -7.72 -48.65
N ARG A 422 -32.20 -7.52 -47.40
CA ARG A 422 -31.92 -6.17 -46.86
C ARG A 422 -30.42 -5.90 -46.80
N PRO A 423 -29.97 -4.66 -47.07
CA PRO A 423 -28.56 -4.30 -46.92
C PRO A 423 -28.14 -4.53 -45.47
N VAL A 424 -27.16 -5.42 -45.29
CA VAL A 424 -26.64 -5.83 -43.98
C VAL A 424 -25.77 -4.69 -43.42
N PRO A 425 -26.01 -4.20 -42.19
CA PRO A 425 -25.12 -3.23 -41.55
C PRO A 425 -23.70 -3.80 -41.45
N ALA A 426 -22.68 -2.96 -41.68
CA ALA A 426 -21.29 -3.40 -41.69
C ALA A 426 -20.77 -3.91 -40.33
N THR A 427 -21.43 -3.55 -39.22
CA THR A 427 -21.04 -3.92 -37.85
C THR A 427 -22.25 -4.24 -36.96
N VAL A 428 -22.00 -4.98 -35.88
CA VAL A 428 -22.99 -5.29 -34.83
C VAL A 428 -23.53 -3.99 -34.22
N ARG A 429 -22.63 -3.05 -33.89
CA ARG A 429 -22.99 -1.72 -33.39
C ARG A 429 -23.93 -0.97 -34.34
N ALA A 430 -23.62 -0.93 -35.64
CA ALA A 430 -24.45 -0.23 -36.62
C ALA A 430 -25.87 -0.83 -36.72
N ALA A 431 -25.99 -2.16 -36.63
CA ALA A 431 -27.30 -2.83 -36.62
C ALA A 431 -28.14 -2.42 -35.40
N ILE A 432 -27.51 -2.28 -34.24
CA ILE A 432 -28.15 -1.89 -32.98
C ILE A 432 -28.61 -0.43 -33.03
N GLU A 433 -27.72 0.48 -33.41
CA GLU A 433 -28.01 1.92 -33.48
C GLU A 433 -29.11 2.25 -34.48
N THR A 434 -29.11 1.57 -35.63
CA THR A 434 -30.13 1.74 -36.68
C THR A 434 -31.40 0.91 -36.44
N LYS A 435 -31.42 0.07 -35.39
CA LYS A 435 -32.48 -0.92 -35.11
C LYS A 435 -32.75 -1.88 -36.28
N THR A 436 -31.76 -2.09 -37.14
CA THR A 436 -31.86 -2.97 -38.30
C THR A 436 -31.70 -4.42 -37.86
N THR A 437 -32.54 -5.33 -38.37
CA THR A 437 -32.41 -6.75 -38.07
C THR A 437 -31.15 -7.34 -38.71
N LEU A 438 -30.16 -7.69 -37.89
CA LEU A 438 -28.96 -8.43 -38.32
C LEU A 438 -29.05 -9.86 -37.78
N ALA A 439 -29.08 -10.85 -38.68
CA ALA A 439 -29.02 -12.26 -38.33
C ALA A 439 -27.58 -12.77 -38.47
N VAL A 440 -26.95 -13.12 -37.35
CA VAL A 440 -25.61 -13.70 -37.31
C VAL A 440 -25.74 -15.20 -37.11
N PHE A 441 -25.21 -15.98 -38.05
CA PHE A 441 -25.18 -17.44 -37.98
C PHE A 441 -23.83 -17.88 -37.40
N LEU A 442 -23.87 -18.59 -36.28
CA LEU A 442 -22.69 -19.08 -35.57
C LEU A 442 -22.57 -20.60 -35.71
N GLU A 443 -21.38 -21.13 -35.40
CA GLU A 443 -21.17 -22.58 -35.33
C GLU A 443 -22.13 -23.26 -34.34
N GLY A 444 -22.53 -24.50 -34.66
CA GLY A 444 -23.51 -25.24 -33.87
C GLY A 444 -24.98 -24.84 -34.12
N GLY A 445 -25.25 -24.04 -35.16
CA GLY A 445 -26.62 -23.68 -35.56
C GLY A 445 -27.24 -22.54 -34.75
N VAL A 446 -26.44 -21.77 -34.00
CA VAL A 446 -26.98 -20.62 -33.26
C VAL A 446 -27.22 -19.46 -34.22
N VAL A 447 -28.39 -18.83 -34.10
CA VAL A 447 -28.79 -17.65 -34.87
C VAL A 447 -29.02 -16.52 -33.89
N VAL A 448 -28.20 -15.47 -33.97
CA VAL A 448 -28.40 -14.25 -33.19
C VAL A 448 -29.16 -13.26 -34.05
N ARG A 449 -30.29 -12.76 -33.58
CA ARG A 449 -30.99 -11.63 -34.19
C ARG A 449 -30.74 -10.39 -33.36
N LEU A 450 -30.09 -9.41 -33.95
CA LEU A 450 -29.87 -8.08 -33.39
C LEU A 450 -30.91 -7.14 -34.04
N GLY A 451 -31.58 -6.26 -33.28
CA GLY A 451 -32.62 -5.38 -33.82
C GLY A 451 -33.52 -4.80 -32.70
N ALA A 452 -34.76 -4.43 -33.02
CA ALA A 452 -35.71 -3.92 -32.02
C ALA A 452 -36.05 -4.95 -30.91
N ASN A 453 -35.96 -6.25 -31.22
CA ASN A 453 -36.14 -7.36 -30.29
C ASN A 453 -34.93 -8.30 -30.39
N PRO A 454 -33.82 -8.00 -29.69
CA PRO A 454 -32.63 -8.84 -29.73
C PRO A 454 -32.88 -10.20 -29.08
N GLU A 455 -32.58 -11.28 -29.80
CA GLU A 455 -32.80 -12.66 -29.35
C GLU A 455 -31.69 -13.60 -29.83
N ILE A 456 -31.38 -14.63 -29.04
CA ILE A 456 -30.52 -15.75 -29.43
C ILE A 456 -31.40 -16.97 -29.66
N LEU A 457 -31.33 -17.54 -30.85
CA LEU A 457 -32.09 -18.71 -31.29
C LEU A 457 -31.15 -19.87 -31.59
N LEU A 458 -31.57 -21.11 -31.35
CA LEU A 458 -30.87 -22.32 -31.77
C LEU A 458 -31.62 -23.00 -32.91
N ARG A 459 -30.99 -23.07 -34.08
CA ARG A 459 -31.49 -23.81 -35.24
C ARG A 459 -31.24 -25.29 -35.03
N SER A 460 -32.33 -26.04 -34.96
CA SER A 460 -32.31 -27.50 -34.90
C SER A 460 -33.18 -28.07 -36.01
N SER A 461 -32.89 -29.31 -36.43
CA SER A 461 -33.65 -29.98 -37.48
C SER A 461 -34.16 -31.32 -37.00
N ARG A 462 -35.40 -31.66 -37.36
CA ARG A 462 -36.02 -32.98 -37.16
C ARG A 462 -36.41 -33.47 -38.56
N PRO A 463 -36.34 -34.78 -38.83
CA PRO A 463 -37.04 -35.35 -39.97
C PRO A 463 -38.54 -35.11 -39.79
N GLY A 464 -39.17 -34.50 -40.78
CA GLY A 464 -40.62 -34.34 -40.87
C GLY A 464 -41.31 -35.64 -41.25
N GLU A 465 -42.64 -35.64 -41.21
CA GLU A 465 -43.45 -36.82 -41.54
C GLU A 465 -43.25 -37.30 -42.99
N ASP A 466 -42.80 -36.42 -43.89
CA ASP A 466 -42.44 -36.75 -45.29
C ASP A 466 -40.95 -37.10 -45.49
N GLY A 467 -40.19 -37.23 -44.40
CA GLY A 467 -38.75 -37.50 -44.42
C GLY A 467 -37.88 -36.26 -44.74
N LYS A 468 -38.47 -35.10 -45.05
CA LYS A 468 -37.70 -33.86 -45.26
C LYS A 468 -37.29 -33.25 -43.93
N LYS A 469 -36.12 -32.63 -43.88
CA LYS A 469 -35.70 -31.89 -42.67
C LYS A 469 -36.61 -30.68 -42.47
N VAL A 470 -37.35 -30.68 -41.37
CA VAL A 470 -38.04 -29.50 -40.85
C VAL A 470 -37.10 -28.82 -39.86
N GLU A 471 -36.79 -27.57 -40.13
CA GLU A 471 -36.00 -26.74 -39.23
C GLU A 471 -36.90 -25.97 -38.28
N TYR A 472 -36.47 -25.84 -37.04
CA TYR A 472 -37.14 -25.03 -36.03
C TYR A 472 -36.09 -24.24 -35.25
N LEU A 473 -36.48 -23.04 -34.87
CA LEU A 473 -35.68 -22.12 -34.07
C LEU A 473 -36.16 -22.19 -32.63
N GLN A 474 -35.34 -22.72 -31.74
CA GLN A 474 -35.59 -22.72 -30.31
C GLN A 474 -35.08 -21.41 -29.71
N HIS A 475 -35.95 -20.64 -29.08
CA HIS A 475 -35.54 -19.42 -28.40
C HIS A 475 -34.70 -19.74 -27.16
N LEU A 476 -33.44 -19.30 -27.14
CA LEU A 476 -32.51 -19.49 -26.01
C LEU A 476 -32.67 -18.35 -25.00
N THR A 477 -32.53 -17.10 -25.45
CA THR A 477 -32.57 -15.90 -24.60
C THR A 477 -33.13 -14.69 -25.35
N ALA A 478 -33.82 -13.81 -24.61
CA ALA A 478 -34.35 -12.53 -25.11
C ALA A 478 -33.38 -11.36 -24.86
N TRP A 479 -32.10 -11.67 -24.85
CA TRP A 479 -31.01 -10.72 -24.65
C TRP A 479 -29.75 -11.23 -25.34
N VAL A 480 -28.93 -10.29 -25.81
CA VAL A 480 -27.70 -10.57 -26.55
C VAL A 480 -26.54 -9.84 -25.87
N PRO A 481 -25.54 -10.56 -25.33
CA PRO A 481 -24.31 -9.96 -24.86
C PRO A 481 -23.37 -9.71 -26.05
N TRP A 482 -22.70 -8.56 -26.11
CA TRP A 482 -21.57 -8.36 -27.03
C TRP A 482 -20.50 -7.46 -26.40
N MET A 483 -19.26 -7.58 -26.90
CA MET A 483 -18.13 -6.77 -26.44
C MET A 483 -18.09 -5.45 -27.19
N THR A 484 -17.88 -4.35 -26.48
CA THR A 484 -18.11 -3.00 -27.04
C THR A 484 -16.88 -2.11 -27.11
N GLY A 485 -15.77 -2.56 -26.52
CA GLY A 485 -14.48 -1.91 -26.65
C GLY A 485 -13.38 -2.62 -25.86
N THR A 486 -12.15 -2.41 -26.28
CA THR A 486 -10.94 -2.63 -25.50
C THR A 486 -10.43 -1.26 -25.04
N HIS A 487 -10.22 -1.05 -23.75
CA HIS A 487 -9.42 0.06 -23.29
C HIS A 487 -7.98 -0.41 -23.16
N GLU A 488 -7.08 0.18 -23.94
CA GLU A 488 -5.67 0.06 -23.64
C GLU A 488 -5.37 1.05 -22.53
N VAL A 489 -5.06 0.55 -21.33
CA VAL A 489 -4.76 1.40 -20.20
C VAL A 489 -3.29 1.80 -20.27
N TYR A 490 -3.04 3.10 -20.38
CA TYR A 490 -1.72 3.69 -20.31
C TYR A 490 -1.46 4.20 -18.90
N GLU A 491 -0.40 3.67 -18.29
CA GLU A 491 0.09 4.16 -17.02
C GLU A 491 0.78 5.52 -17.21
N VAL A 492 0.28 6.54 -16.50
CA VAL A 492 0.89 7.86 -16.46
C VAL A 492 1.98 7.89 -15.39
N ARG A 493 3.25 7.97 -15.79
CA ARG A 493 4.42 8.01 -14.90
C ARG A 493 4.76 9.42 -14.43
N VAL A 494 5.52 9.54 -13.34
CA VAL A 494 5.83 10.79 -12.62
C VAL A 494 6.55 11.84 -13.47
N ASP A 495 7.36 11.37 -14.41
CA ASP A 495 8.01 12.20 -15.43
C ASP A 495 7.10 12.57 -16.61
N GLY A 496 5.81 12.20 -16.54
CA GLY A 496 4.79 12.47 -17.55
C GLY A 496 4.80 11.51 -18.72
N ARG A 497 5.70 10.52 -18.77
CA ARG A 497 5.66 9.50 -19.83
C ARG A 497 4.48 8.57 -19.63
N VAL A 498 3.89 8.15 -20.73
CA VAL A 498 2.83 7.14 -20.75
C VAL A 498 3.41 5.79 -21.15
N GLN A 499 3.03 4.73 -20.44
CA GLN A 499 3.45 3.37 -20.77
C GLN A 499 2.20 2.50 -20.89
N SER A 500 2.05 1.78 -22.01
CA SER A 500 1.01 0.76 -22.12
C SER A 500 1.21 -0.30 -21.05
N THR A 501 0.15 -0.58 -20.29
CA THR A 501 0.17 -1.66 -19.27
C THR A 501 0.09 -3.05 -19.91
N GLN A 502 -0.07 -3.16 -21.23
CA GLN A 502 -0.41 -4.39 -21.98
C GLN A 502 -1.72 -5.07 -21.55
N GLU A 503 -2.37 -4.60 -20.49
CA GLU A 503 -3.67 -5.09 -20.04
C GLU A 503 -4.77 -4.37 -20.83
N SER A 504 -5.38 -5.10 -21.76
CA SER A 504 -6.62 -4.65 -22.40
C SER A 504 -7.80 -4.92 -21.47
N GLU A 505 -8.54 -3.87 -21.16
CA GLU A 505 -9.81 -3.95 -20.44
C GLU A 505 -10.96 -4.07 -21.43
N PHE A 506 -11.80 -5.08 -21.29
CA PHE A 506 -12.93 -5.35 -22.19
C PHE A 506 -14.24 -4.96 -21.52
N PHE A 507 -15.11 -4.26 -22.26
CA PHE A 507 -16.45 -3.91 -21.79
C PHE A 507 -17.49 -4.80 -22.45
N LEU A 508 -18.29 -5.49 -21.64
CA LEU A 508 -19.41 -6.28 -22.11
C LEU A 508 -20.71 -5.50 -21.94
N GLU A 509 -21.49 -5.39 -23.01
CA GLU A 509 -22.84 -4.85 -22.92
C GLU A 509 -23.86 -5.92 -23.25
N ILE A 510 -25.03 -5.78 -22.64
CA ILE A 510 -26.18 -6.64 -22.86
C ILE A 510 -27.31 -5.79 -23.42
N LEU A 511 -27.77 -6.17 -24.60
CA LEU A 511 -29.04 -5.71 -25.14
C LEU A 511 -30.15 -6.64 -24.68
N THR A 512 -31.20 -6.08 -24.12
CA THR A 512 -32.42 -6.82 -23.76
C THR A 512 -33.50 -6.61 -24.81
N ALA A 513 -34.51 -7.48 -24.85
CA ALA A 513 -35.67 -7.38 -25.74
C ALA A 513 -36.40 -6.03 -25.70
N GLY A 514 -36.29 -5.27 -24.60
CA GLY A 514 -36.85 -3.91 -24.50
C GLY A 514 -35.97 -2.81 -25.12
N GLY A 515 -34.89 -3.16 -25.82
CA GLY A 515 -33.89 -2.22 -26.32
C GLY A 515 -33.04 -1.56 -25.23
N ARG A 516 -33.16 -1.99 -23.96
CA ARG A 516 -32.33 -1.47 -22.88
C ARG A 516 -30.92 -2.07 -22.98
N ARG A 517 -29.94 -1.17 -22.94
CA ARG A 517 -28.51 -1.45 -22.94
C ARG A 517 -28.02 -1.50 -21.49
N HIS A 518 -27.49 -2.64 -21.08
CA HIS A 518 -26.85 -2.81 -19.79
C HIS A 518 -25.36 -3.03 -20.02
N THR A 519 -24.54 -2.02 -19.74
CA THR A 519 -23.08 -2.20 -19.69
C THR A 519 -22.75 -2.89 -18.37
N LEU A 520 -22.09 -4.05 -18.43
CA LEU A 520 -21.42 -4.57 -17.25
C LEU A 520 -20.41 -3.51 -16.84
N ALA A 521 -20.61 -2.93 -15.67
CA ALA A 521 -19.79 -1.82 -15.24
C ALA A 521 -18.33 -2.27 -15.06
N ASP A 522 -18.09 -3.57 -14.82
CA ASP A 522 -16.77 -4.23 -14.65
C ASP A 522 -16.01 -4.36 -15.98
N PRO A 523 -14.90 -3.61 -16.19
CA PRO A 523 -13.95 -3.98 -17.22
C PRO A 523 -13.44 -5.40 -16.92
N LEU A 524 -13.47 -6.23 -17.93
CA LEU A 524 -13.08 -7.63 -17.87
C LEU A 524 -11.69 -7.75 -18.48
N ASN A 525 -10.78 -8.48 -17.85
CA ASN A 525 -9.58 -8.90 -18.59
C ASN A 525 -9.97 -9.97 -19.63
N GLU A 526 -9.11 -10.18 -20.62
CA GLU A 526 -9.34 -11.13 -21.70
C GLU A 526 -9.74 -12.52 -21.19
N ALA A 527 -9.04 -13.03 -20.18
CA ALA A 527 -9.31 -14.33 -19.57
C ALA A 527 -10.68 -14.42 -18.86
N THR A 528 -11.27 -13.29 -18.45
CA THR A 528 -12.56 -13.25 -17.75
C THR A 528 -13.72 -13.11 -18.73
N VAL A 529 -13.52 -12.38 -19.84
CA VAL A 529 -14.50 -12.24 -20.92
C VAL A 529 -14.92 -13.60 -21.46
N TYR A 530 -13.97 -14.51 -21.66
CA TYR A 530 -14.22 -15.81 -22.26
C TYR A 530 -14.60 -16.90 -21.24
N ASP A 531 -14.84 -16.53 -19.97
CA ASP A 531 -15.18 -17.47 -18.88
C ASP A 531 -16.60 -17.18 -18.33
N LEU A 532 -17.62 -17.92 -18.79
CA LEU A 532 -19.00 -17.73 -18.32
C LEU A 532 -19.16 -17.95 -16.82
N LYS A 533 -18.31 -18.78 -16.19
CA LYS A 533 -18.39 -19.04 -14.74
C LYS A 533 -18.03 -17.77 -13.97
N LYS A 534 -16.98 -17.07 -14.40
CA LYS A 534 -16.60 -15.77 -13.83
C LYS A 534 -17.62 -14.68 -14.17
N LEU A 535 -18.08 -14.61 -15.42
CA LEU A 535 -19.10 -13.66 -15.86
C LEU A 535 -20.43 -13.82 -15.11
N ARG A 536 -20.84 -15.05 -14.76
CA ARG A 536 -22.09 -15.29 -14.02
C ARG A 536 -22.13 -14.55 -12.68
N SER A 537 -21.01 -14.49 -11.97
CA SER A 537 -20.91 -13.72 -10.71
C SER A 537 -21.10 -12.21 -10.91
N ARG A 538 -20.80 -11.72 -12.12
CA ARG A 538 -20.92 -10.31 -12.53
C ARG A 538 -22.34 -9.97 -12.94
N PHE A 539 -22.97 -10.84 -13.74
CA PHE A 539 -24.36 -10.68 -14.15
C PHE A 539 -25.33 -10.67 -12.96
N HIS A 540 -25.10 -11.53 -11.96
CA HIS A 540 -25.90 -11.50 -10.73
C HIS A 540 -25.80 -10.16 -9.99
N ARG A 541 -24.63 -9.51 -9.95
CA ARG A 541 -24.46 -8.18 -9.35
C ARG A 541 -25.18 -7.09 -10.14
N ALA A 542 -25.26 -7.21 -11.45
CA ALA A 542 -26.03 -6.30 -12.32
C ALA A 542 -27.56 -6.54 -12.26
N ALA A 543 -28.05 -7.39 -11.35
CA ALA A 543 -29.45 -7.84 -11.27
C ALA A 543 -29.95 -8.55 -12.55
N ILE A 544 -29.04 -9.07 -13.37
CA ILE A 544 -29.36 -9.82 -14.59
C ILE A 544 -29.39 -11.29 -14.21
N THR A 545 -30.60 -11.81 -14.02
CA THR A 545 -30.78 -13.24 -13.74
C THR A 545 -30.54 -14.01 -15.03
N LEU A 546 -29.57 -14.93 -15.00
CA LEU A 546 -29.25 -15.81 -16.13
C LEU A 546 -29.89 -17.20 -15.94
N PRO A 547 -31.15 -17.43 -16.35
CA PRO A 547 -31.65 -18.79 -16.49
C PRO A 547 -31.06 -19.37 -17.78
N ILE A 548 -29.77 -19.70 -17.76
CA ILE A 548 -29.13 -20.45 -18.85
C ILE A 548 -29.08 -21.91 -18.40
N PRO A 549 -29.92 -22.80 -18.99
CA PRO A 549 -29.76 -24.24 -18.79
C PRO A 549 -28.32 -24.64 -19.08
N ALA A 550 -27.74 -25.55 -18.29
CA ALA A 550 -26.32 -25.93 -18.43
C ALA A 550 -25.96 -26.34 -19.86
N ALA A 551 -26.90 -26.96 -20.59
CA ALA A 551 -26.74 -27.38 -21.98
C ALA A 551 -26.55 -26.22 -22.97
N HIS A 552 -26.93 -24.98 -22.62
CA HIS A 552 -26.92 -23.84 -23.54
C HIS A 552 -25.73 -22.89 -23.30
N ARG A 553 -24.86 -23.18 -22.31
CA ARG A 553 -23.76 -22.30 -21.91
C ARG A 553 -22.73 -22.11 -23.02
N ALA A 554 -22.26 -23.20 -23.62
CA ALA A 554 -21.28 -23.17 -24.70
C ALA A 554 -21.76 -22.32 -25.90
N HIS A 555 -23.06 -22.34 -26.18
CA HIS A 555 -23.64 -21.51 -27.23
C HIS A 555 -23.57 -20.02 -26.92
N ILE A 556 -23.80 -19.60 -25.67
CA ILE A 556 -23.69 -18.20 -25.26
C ILE A 556 -22.23 -17.74 -25.19
N GLU A 557 -21.32 -18.62 -24.75
CA GLU A 557 -19.86 -18.42 -24.82
C GLU A 557 -19.42 -18.12 -26.26
N ASN A 558 -19.88 -18.94 -27.22
CA ASN A 558 -19.61 -18.74 -28.63
C ASN A 558 -20.22 -17.43 -29.15
N VAL A 559 -21.43 -17.06 -28.72
CA VAL A 559 -22.05 -15.77 -29.09
C VAL A 559 -21.19 -14.59 -28.63
N ILE A 560 -20.74 -14.57 -27.37
CA ILE A 560 -19.88 -13.50 -26.83
C ILE A 560 -18.57 -13.44 -27.60
N SER A 561 -17.94 -14.59 -27.82
CA SER A 561 -16.65 -14.68 -28.51
C SER A 561 -16.76 -14.23 -29.97
N THR A 562 -17.74 -14.74 -30.72
CA THR A 562 -17.87 -14.45 -32.14
C THR A 562 -18.39 -13.04 -32.40
N LEU A 563 -19.41 -12.55 -31.67
CA LEU A 563 -19.88 -11.17 -31.86
C LEU A 563 -18.81 -10.15 -31.44
N GLY A 564 -18.08 -10.44 -30.37
CA GLY A 564 -16.99 -9.57 -29.93
C GLY A 564 -15.76 -9.61 -30.85
N ALA A 565 -15.49 -10.73 -31.52
CA ALA A 565 -14.45 -10.83 -32.54
C ALA A 565 -14.85 -10.20 -33.89
N ALA A 566 -16.15 -10.21 -34.23
CA ALA A 566 -16.67 -9.66 -35.48
C ALA A 566 -16.79 -8.13 -35.46
N ASP A 567 -16.99 -7.51 -34.29
CA ASP A 567 -16.95 -6.05 -34.09
C ASP A 567 -15.48 -5.55 -34.01
N GLN A 568 -14.66 -6.05 -34.94
CA GLN A 568 -13.21 -5.86 -35.02
C GLN A 568 -12.78 -4.42 -35.38
N SER A 569 -13.73 -3.50 -35.58
CA SER A 569 -13.48 -2.05 -35.45
C SER A 569 -13.26 -1.73 -33.97
N ARG A 570 -12.17 -2.25 -33.41
CA ARG A 570 -11.70 -1.92 -32.07
C ARG A 570 -11.20 -0.48 -32.15
N ASP A 571 -12.10 0.48 -31.97
CA ASP A 571 -11.72 1.80 -31.48
C ASP A 571 -11.20 1.56 -30.06
N ALA A 572 -9.94 1.11 -29.95
CA ALA A 572 -9.30 0.91 -28.68
C ALA A 572 -9.29 2.28 -28.01
N ARG A 573 -10.13 2.46 -27.00
CA ARG A 573 -10.21 3.73 -26.28
C ARG A 573 -9.01 3.74 -25.35
N ILE A 574 -8.01 4.55 -25.72
CA ILE A 574 -6.87 4.79 -24.86
C ILE A 574 -7.40 5.41 -23.57
N ALA A 575 -7.17 4.74 -22.45
CA ALA A 575 -7.54 5.22 -21.14
C ALA A 575 -6.28 5.46 -20.32
N TYR A 576 -6.17 6.61 -19.67
CA TYR A 576 -5.00 6.95 -18.86
C TYR A 576 -5.25 6.64 -17.39
N SER A 577 -4.28 6.04 -16.70
CA SER A 577 -4.47 5.51 -15.34
C SER A 577 -4.71 6.57 -14.26
N ALA A 578 -4.40 7.84 -14.53
CA ALA A 578 -4.46 8.95 -13.58
C ALA A 578 -4.67 10.28 -14.32
N MET A 579 -5.09 11.30 -13.56
CA MET A 579 -5.07 12.70 -13.98
C MET A 579 -3.65 13.28 -14.06
N GLY A 580 -3.56 14.51 -14.57
CA GLY A 580 -2.34 15.33 -14.52
C GLY A 580 -1.55 15.32 -15.81
N TRP A 581 -0.28 15.72 -15.74
CA TRP A 581 0.56 15.88 -16.91
C TRP A 581 1.00 14.56 -17.53
N ALA A 582 0.73 14.40 -18.82
CA ALA A 582 1.20 13.31 -19.65
C ALA A 582 1.66 13.81 -21.02
N LEU A 583 2.67 13.17 -21.59
CA LEU A 583 3.09 13.37 -22.98
C LEU A 583 2.23 12.48 -23.88
N VAL A 584 1.24 13.08 -24.55
CA VAL A 584 0.28 12.39 -25.42
C VAL A 584 0.47 12.88 -26.85
N ASP A 585 0.72 11.96 -27.78
CA ASP A 585 0.98 12.27 -29.19
C ASP A 585 2.10 13.32 -29.38
N GLY A 586 3.12 13.29 -28.52
CA GLY A 586 4.24 14.24 -28.55
C GLY A 586 3.96 15.62 -27.93
N ASN A 587 2.75 15.88 -27.41
CA ASN A 587 2.39 17.14 -26.77
C ASN A 587 2.06 16.95 -25.30
N TRP A 588 2.44 17.91 -24.47
CA TRP A 588 2.07 17.94 -23.06
C TRP A 588 0.57 18.18 -22.91
N THR A 589 -0.07 17.24 -22.24
CA THR A 589 -1.51 17.22 -22.03
C THR A 589 -1.79 17.09 -20.54
N TYR A 590 -2.62 17.98 -20.02
CA TYR A 590 -3.22 17.84 -18.71
C TYR A 590 -4.45 16.93 -18.82
N LEU A 591 -4.31 15.70 -18.33
CA LEU A 591 -5.35 14.68 -18.37
C LEU A 591 -6.42 14.95 -17.31
N ALA A 592 -7.67 15.06 -17.76
CA ALA A 592 -8.85 15.18 -16.91
C ALA A 592 -10.06 14.45 -17.53
N PRO A 593 -10.92 13.78 -16.72
CA PRO A 593 -12.05 12.98 -17.20
C PRO A 593 -13.08 13.71 -18.07
N ALA A 594 -13.38 14.98 -17.77
CA ALA A 594 -14.40 15.78 -18.45
C ALA A 594 -13.79 16.85 -19.36
N GLY A 595 -12.71 16.50 -20.06
CA GLY A 595 -12.01 17.37 -21.00
C GLY A 595 -10.60 17.69 -20.52
N SER A 596 -9.62 17.16 -21.25
CA SER A 596 -8.18 17.33 -21.03
C SER A 596 -7.67 18.57 -21.76
N VAL A 597 -6.65 19.24 -21.24
CA VAL A 597 -6.13 20.50 -21.80
C VAL A 597 -4.75 20.29 -22.43
N THR A 598 -4.57 20.77 -23.64
CA THR A 598 -3.28 20.84 -24.35
C THR A 598 -2.96 22.28 -24.73
N ALA A 599 -1.76 22.53 -25.26
CA ALA A 599 -1.42 23.81 -25.87
C ALA A 599 -2.38 24.21 -27.01
N ALA A 600 -2.93 23.22 -27.74
CA ALA A 600 -3.82 23.45 -28.87
C ALA A 600 -5.29 23.64 -28.49
N GLY A 601 -5.69 23.31 -27.25
CA GLY A 601 -7.09 23.42 -26.82
C GLY A 601 -7.53 22.27 -25.90
N ILE A 602 -8.84 22.00 -25.89
CA ILE A 602 -9.43 20.90 -25.11
C ILE A 602 -9.53 19.65 -25.97
N ARG A 603 -9.21 18.50 -25.38
CA ARG A 603 -9.34 17.16 -25.97
C ARG A 603 -10.21 16.27 -25.10
N ASP A 604 -11.03 15.44 -25.73
CA ASP A 604 -11.79 14.39 -25.05
C ASP A 604 -10.91 13.13 -24.92
N LEU A 605 -10.16 13.04 -23.81
CA LEU A 605 -9.33 11.88 -23.48
C LEU A 605 -9.91 11.15 -22.27
N VAL A 606 -9.90 9.83 -22.31
CA VAL A 606 -10.47 9.00 -21.24
C VAL A 606 -9.45 8.86 -20.11
N VAL A 607 -9.83 9.23 -18.90
CA VAL A 607 -9.05 8.93 -17.69
C VAL A 607 -9.75 7.81 -16.92
N ALA A 608 -9.06 6.67 -16.76
CA ALA A 608 -9.55 5.49 -16.06
C ALA A 608 -9.79 5.77 -14.57
N ARG A 609 -10.52 4.90 -13.87
CA ARG A 609 -10.85 5.08 -12.45
C ARG A 609 -9.67 4.73 -11.51
N PRO A 610 -9.50 5.41 -10.37
CA PRO A 610 -8.56 5.00 -9.32
C PRO A 610 -8.78 3.55 -8.86
N GLY A 611 -7.75 2.72 -9.02
CA GLY A 611 -7.71 1.40 -8.40
C GLY A 611 -8.78 0.43 -8.91
N ALA A 612 -9.22 0.57 -10.16
CA ALA A 612 -10.16 -0.35 -10.80
C ALA A 612 -9.63 -1.79 -10.74
N ARG A 613 -10.09 -2.53 -9.73
CA ARG A 613 -10.67 -3.84 -9.98
C ARG A 613 -12.17 -3.60 -9.99
N ASP A 614 -12.82 -4.02 -11.07
CA ASP A 614 -14.26 -4.25 -11.10
C ASP A 614 -15.14 -3.01 -10.91
N GLY A 615 -15.26 -2.21 -11.97
CA GLY A 615 -16.54 -1.74 -12.50
C GLY A 615 -17.56 -1.08 -11.66
N GLU A 616 -17.15 -0.01 -11.02
CA GLU A 616 -18.05 1.11 -10.88
C GLU A 616 -17.40 2.24 -11.67
N GLY A 617 -18.21 3.11 -12.27
CA GLY A 617 -17.68 4.31 -12.93
C GLY A 617 -16.92 5.20 -11.96
N LEU A 618 -16.24 6.23 -12.48
CA LEU A 618 -15.76 7.32 -11.63
C LEU A 618 -16.94 7.82 -10.78
N PRO A 619 -16.75 8.05 -9.46
CA PRO A 619 -17.74 8.76 -8.67
C PRO A 619 -18.17 10.03 -9.42
N PRO A 620 -19.45 10.42 -9.45
CA PRO A 620 -19.94 11.54 -10.27
C PRO A 620 -19.11 12.82 -10.13
N ALA A 621 -18.66 13.11 -8.90
CA ALA A 621 -17.69 14.14 -8.56
C ALA A 621 -16.43 14.14 -9.45
N MET A 622 -15.76 12.99 -9.49
CA MET A 622 -14.49 12.78 -10.18
C MET A 622 -14.71 12.73 -11.70
N ALA A 623 -15.83 12.17 -12.14
CA ALA A 623 -16.21 12.12 -13.56
C ALA A 623 -16.43 13.52 -14.16
N LYS A 624 -16.81 14.51 -13.35
CA LYS A 624 -17.04 15.90 -13.76
C LYS A 624 -15.79 16.78 -13.72
N VAL A 625 -14.66 16.27 -13.22
CA VAL A 625 -13.39 17.01 -13.20
C VAL A 625 -12.87 17.13 -14.62
N GLY A 626 -12.67 18.35 -15.11
CA GLY A 626 -12.27 18.64 -16.48
C GLY A 626 -12.77 19.99 -16.98
N PHE A 627 -12.57 20.22 -18.27
CA PHE A 627 -12.68 21.54 -18.90
C PHE A 627 -13.42 21.45 -20.23
N ASP A 628 -14.34 22.37 -20.49
CA ASP A 628 -15.17 22.42 -21.70
C ASP A 628 -14.85 23.60 -22.63
N ARG A 629 -14.23 24.66 -22.11
CA ARG A 629 -13.74 25.80 -22.90
C ARG A 629 -12.48 26.43 -22.30
N ILE A 630 -11.74 27.17 -23.14
CA ILE A 630 -10.58 27.98 -22.75
C ILE A 630 -10.90 29.44 -23.13
N PRO A 631 -11.02 30.35 -22.15
CA PRO A 631 -11.40 31.73 -22.39
C PRO A 631 -10.20 32.52 -22.95
N ALA A 632 -10.49 33.60 -23.68
CA ALA A 632 -9.51 34.54 -24.20
C ALA A 632 -10.10 35.96 -24.23
N GLY A 633 -9.24 36.99 -24.28
CA GLY A 633 -9.67 38.39 -24.35
C GLY A 633 -10.59 38.78 -23.18
N ASP A 634 -11.73 39.38 -23.50
CA ASP A 634 -12.72 39.83 -22.51
C ASP A 634 -13.28 38.67 -21.67
N GLU A 635 -13.48 37.49 -22.27
CA GLU A 635 -13.97 36.32 -21.53
C GLU A 635 -12.96 35.88 -20.45
N LEU A 636 -11.66 36.02 -20.72
CA LEU A 636 -10.62 35.71 -19.73
C LEU A 636 -10.64 36.72 -18.57
N HIS A 637 -10.88 38.01 -18.85
CA HIS A 637 -11.04 39.03 -17.82
C HIS A 637 -12.27 38.77 -16.96
N GLU A 638 -13.41 38.43 -17.57
CA GLU A 638 -14.61 38.03 -16.85
C GLU A 638 -14.38 36.76 -16.03
N ALA A 639 -13.66 35.78 -16.56
CA ALA A 639 -13.31 34.57 -15.84
C ALA A 639 -12.37 34.87 -14.66
N ALA A 640 -11.40 35.77 -14.82
CA ALA A 640 -10.47 36.21 -13.78
C ALA A 640 -11.19 36.90 -12.59
N ALA A 641 -12.33 37.55 -12.82
CA ALA A 641 -13.17 38.13 -11.76
C ALA A 641 -13.67 37.08 -10.74
N SER A 642 -13.65 35.78 -11.10
CA SER A 642 -13.93 34.68 -10.16
C SER A 642 -12.99 34.67 -8.94
N ILE A 643 -11.76 35.20 -9.06
CA ILE A 643 -10.80 35.29 -7.95
C ILE A 643 -11.31 36.24 -6.87
N ALA A 644 -11.72 37.44 -7.28
CA ALA A 644 -12.28 38.44 -6.37
C ALA A 644 -13.62 37.97 -5.80
N ALA A 645 -14.47 37.34 -6.61
CA ALA A 645 -15.73 36.76 -6.15
C ALA A 645 -15.52 35.62 -5.14
N PHE A 646 -14.52 34.76 -5.34
CA PHE A 646 -14.16 33.72 -4.38
C PHE A 646 -13.64 34.32 -3.06
N LYS A 647 -12.86 35.40 -3.09
CA LYS A 647 -12.48 36.18 -1.90
C LYS A 647 -13.69 36.77 -1.19
N ALA A 648 -14.69 37.26 -1.92
CA ALA A 648 -15.91 37.83 -1.34
C ALA A 648 -16.74 36.80 -0.55
N ILE A 649 -16.57 35.49 -0.80
CA ILE A 649 -17.18 34.43 0.03
C ILE A 649 -16.65 34.50 1.47
N MET A 650 -15.40 34.93 1.65
CA MET A 650 -14.75 35.06 2.95
C MET A 650 -14.05 36.43 3.12
N PRO A 651 -14.82 37.52 3.28
CA PRO A 651 -14.28 38.87 3.22
C PRO A 651 -13.28 39.16 4.35
N ASN A 652 -13.49 38.58 5.53
CA ASN A 652 -12.69 38.83 6.74
C ASN A 652 -11.57 37.81 6.97
N SER A 653 -11.39 36.83 6.08
CA SER A 653 -10.39 35.76 6.23
C SER A 653 -9.36 35.77 5.13
N ASP A 654 -8.13 35.35 5.44
CA ASP A 654 -7.04 35.10 4.49
C ASP A 654 -7.15 33.72 3.81
N ALA A 655 -8.08 32.87 4.26
CA ALA A 655 -8.33 31.54 3.71
C ALA A 655 -8.45 31.48 2.17
N PRO A 656 -9.10 32.44 1.48
CA PRO A 656 -9.21 32.43 0.02
C PRO A 656 -7.86 32.44 -0.67
N TRP A 657 -6.90 33.21 -0.14
CA TRP A 657 -5.56 33.33 -0.71
C TRP A 657 -4.79 32.01 -0.58
N ILE A 658 -4.90 31.37 0.57
CA ILE A 658 -4.28 30.06 0.80
C ILE A 658 -4.91 28.98 -0.10
N ALA A 659 -6.25 28.98 -0.21
CA ALA A 659 -7.00 28.04 -1.03
C ALA A 659 -6.69 28.15 -2.52
N LEU A 660 -6.69 29.35 -3.08
CA LEU A 660 -6.35 29.59 -4.48
C LEU A 660 -4.88 29.26 -4.77
N GLY A 661 -3.96 29.62 -3.87
CA GLY A 661 -2.55 29.24 -4.02
C GLY A 661 -2.35 27.72 -4.01
N ALA A 662 -3.11 26.99 -3.18
CA ALA A 662 -3.12 25.53 -3.18
C ALA A 662 -3.64 24.97 -4.52
N LEU A 663 -4.75 25.51 -5.06
CA LEU A 663 -5.28 25.16 -6.38
C LEU A 663 -4.24 25.35 -7.49
N TRP A 664 -3.63 26.54 -7.58
CA TRP A 664 -2.63 26.84 -8.62
C TRP A 664 -1.37 25.99 -8.48
N SER A 665 -0.97 25.67 -7.24
CA SER A 665 0.17 24.78 -6.98
C SER A 665 -0.10 23.31 -7.31
N ALA A 666 -1.37 22.90 -7.32
CA ALA A 666 -1.77 21.50 -7.48
C ALA A 666 -1.32 20.94 -8.84
N VAL A 667 -1.36 21.78 -9.88
CA VAL A 667 -1.01 21.42 -11.25
C VAL A 667 0.48 21.60 -11.57
N LEU A 668 1.30 22.09 -10.62
CA LEU A 668 2.72 22.31 -10.86
C LEU A 668 3.55 21.05 -10.59
N PRO A 669 4.54 20.70 -11.44
CA PRO A 669 5.51 19.67 -11.13
C PRO A 669 6.49 20.18 -10.07
N GLN A 670 6.38 19.68 -8.85
CA GLN A 670 7.24 20.07 -7.72
C GLN A 670 7.68 18.86 -6.91
N ASP A 671 8.76 18.99 -6.13
CA ASP A 671 9.30 17.88 -5.33
C ASP A 671 8.37 17.48 -4.19
N LYS A 672 7.59 18.45 -3.68
CA LYS A 672 6.70 18.28 -2.53
C LYS A 672 5.44 19.10 -2.75
N HIS A 673 4.29 18.45 -2.65
CA HIS A 673 3.02 19.14 -2.52
C HIS A 673 2.65 19.32 -1.04
N THR A 674 1.47 19.85 -0.78
CA THR A 674 0.97 20.08 0.58
C THR A 674 -0.51 19.71 0.67
N THR A 675 -1.03 19.68 1.90
CA THR A 675 -2.45 19.51 2.17
C THR A 675 -2.95 20.75 2.91
N LEU A 676 -3.93 21.45 2.36
CA LEU A 676 -4.65 22.52 3.03
C LEU A 676 -5.76 21.91 3.89
N ALA A 677 -5.77 22.17 5.19
CA ALA A 677 -6.84 21.82 6.11
C ALA A 677 -7.69 23.06 6.40
N ILE A 678 -8.94 23.08 5.93
CA ILE A 678 -9.94 24.09 6.25
C ILE A 678 -10.67 23.63 7.52
N ARG A 679 -10.32 24.24 8.65
CA ARG A 679 -10.90 23.95 9.96
C ARG A 679 -12.03 24.93 10.28
N GLY A 680 -13.02 24.47 11.04
CA GLY A 680 -14.15 25.31 11.45
C GLY A 680 -15.24 24.49 12.11
N THR A 681 -16.19 25.14 12.76
CA THR A 681 -17.33 24.48 13.42
C THR A 681 -18.29 23.85 12.40
N THR A 682 -19.11 22.90 12.85
CA THR A 682 -20.19 22.34 12.02
C THR A 682 -21.10 23.47 11.53
N GLY A 683 -21.39 23.51 10.22
CA GLY A 683 -22.19 24.58 9.63
C GLY A 683 -21.42 25.88 9.32
N GLY A 684 -20.14 25.99 9.68
CA GLY A 684 -19.29 27.16 9.38
C GLY A 684 -18.87 27.31 7.91
N GLY A 685 -19.60 26.71 6.97
CA GLY A 685 -19.36 26.88 5.52
C GLY A 685 -18.15 26.17 4.91
N LYS A 686 -17.39 25.37 5.67
CA LYS A 686 -16.19 24.66 5.21
C LYS A 686 -16.36 23.92 3.87
N SER A 687 -17.35 23.05 3.77
CA SER A 687 -17.60 22.26 2.56
C SER A 687 -18.11 23.13 1.40
N GLY A 688 -18.79 24.24 1.71
CA GLY A 688 -19.16 25.25 0.72
C GLY A 688 -17.92 25.91 0.11
N VAL A 689 -17.00 26.39 0.94
CA VAL A 689 -15.72 26.97 0.49
C VAL A 689 -14.92 25.97 -0.36
N MET A 690 -14.81 24.72 0.08
CA MET A 690 -14.14 23.67 -0.69
C MET A 690 -14.85 23.38 -2.02
N GLY A 691 -16.19 23.36 -2.05
CA GLY A 691 -16.97 23.20 -3.27
C GLY A 691 -16.79 24.36 -4.25
N ALA A 692 -16.76 25.59 -3.76
CA ALA A 692 -16.46 26.78 -4.56
C ALA A 692 -15.04 26.74 -5.13
N LEU A 693 -14.05 26.26 -4.35
CA LEU A 693 -12.69 26.04 -4.85
C LEU A 693 -12.63 24.94 -5.91
N GLN A 694 -13.40 23.86 -5.74
CA GLN A 694 -13.47 22.76 -6.69
C GLN A 694 -14.09 23.18 -8.04
N ALA A 695 -14.95 24.21 -8.07
CA ALA A 695 -15.54 24.74 -9.29
C ALA A 695 -14.51 25.27 -10.30
N PHE A 696 -13.27 25.54 -9.88
CA PHE A 696 -12.16 25.86 -10.79
C PHE A 696 -11.62 24.65 -11.57
N GLN A 697 -11.95 23.42 -11.20
CA GLN A 697 -11.47 22.22 -11.91
C GLN A 697 -12.59 21.24 -12.31
N SER A 698 -13.84 21.52 -11.92
CA SER A 698 -14.95 20.61 -12.15
C SER A 698 -16.23 21.36 -12.53
N GLY A 699 -17.03 20.75 -13.40
CA GLY A 699 -18.41 21.18 -13.64
C GLY A 699 -19.40 20.73 -12.56
N ALA A 700 -18.93 19.97 -11.57
CA ALA A 700 -19.65 19.77 -10.32
C ALA A 700 -19.66 21.09 -9.56
N GLY A 701 -20.79 21.80 -9.54
CA GLY A 701 -21.01 22.85 -8.56
C GLY A 701 -20.84 22.32 -7.11
N PRO A 702 -20.91 23.17 -6.09
CA PRO A 702 -20.66 22.82 -4.68
C PRO A 702 -21.76 21.96 -4.05
N ALA A 703 -22.64 21.35 -4.85
CA ALA A 703 -23.72 20.50 -4.34
C ALA A 703 -23.11 19.42 -3.43
N ALA A 704 -23.49 19.45 -2.15
CA ALA A 704 -22.90 18.67 -1.09
C ALA A 704 -22.86 17.18 -1.45
N GLY A 705 -21.66 16.64 -1.66
CA GLY A 705 -21.44 15.22 -1.96
C GLY A 705 -20.55 14.95 -3.17
N GLU A 706 -20.21 15.97 -3.97
CA GLU A 706 -19.39 15.78 -5.17
C GLU A 706 -17.88 16.04 -4.93
N PHE A 707 -17.27 15.42 -3.92
CA PHE A 707 -15.82 15.52 -3.62
C PHE A 707 -15.02 14.27 -4.04
N THR A 708 -13.68 14.34 -4.04
CA THR A 708 -12.82 13.17 -4.32
C THR A 708 -13.11 12.02 -3.34
N ALA A 709 -13.27 12.32 -2.06
CA ALA A 709 -13.88 11.40 -1.10
C ALA A 709 -14.50 12.13 0.10
N SER A 710 -15.52 11.51 0.69
CA SER A 710 -15.93 11.80 2.06
C SER A 710 -15.16 10.90 3.02
N LEU A 711 -14.60 11.48 4.08
CA LEU A 711 -13.89 10.72 5.12
C LEU A 711 -14.87 10.08 6.12
N ILE A 712 -16.11 10.57 6.18
CA ILE A 712 -17.22 9.98 6.93
C ILE A 712 -17.60 8.60 6.40
N THR A 713 -17.60 8.37 5.08
CA THR A 713 -17.98 7.07 4.48
C THR A 713 -16.95 5.96 4.72
N ARG A 714 -15.94 6.26 5.53
CA ARG A 714 -14.86 5.37 5.95
C ARG A 714 -14.15 4.65 4.79
N PRO A 715 -13.66 5.37 3.76
CA PRO A 715 -12.86 4.74 2.72
C PRO A 715 -11.66 4.01 3.35
N SER A 716 -11.35 2.84 2.82
CA SER A 716 -10.14 2.10 3.25
C SER A 716 -8.89 2.92 2.92
N ALA A 717 -7.79 2.70 3.66
CA ALA A 717 -6.51 3.36 3.37
C ALA A 717 -6.07 3.14 1.92
N ILE A 718 -6.24 1.91 1.41
CA ILE A 718 -5.96 1.56 0.01
C ILE A 718 -6.85 2.36 -0.96
N GLY A 719 -8.13 2.56 -0.64
CA GLY A 719 -9.03 3.37 -1.45
C GLY A 719 -8.64 4.84 -1.49
N LEU A 720 -8.15 5.37 -0.37
CA LEU A 720 -7.62 6.73 -0.28
C LEU A 720 -6.31 6.87 -1.08
N GLU A 721 -5.37 5.95 -0.91
CA GLU A 721 -4.13 5.86 -1.69
C GLU A 721 -4.41 5.79 -3.19
N ALA A 722 -5.37 4.97 -3.62
CA ALA A 722 -5.73 4.86 -5.02
C ALA A 722 -6.29 6.18 -5.58
N ARG A 723 -7.14 6.88 -4.83
CA ARG A 723 -7.70 8.19 -5.23
C ARG A 723 -6.66 9.30 -5.22
N ALA A 724 -5.75 9.28 -4.25
CA ALA A 724 -4.62 10.20 -4.15
C ALA A 724 -3.68 10.03 -5.34
N ALA A 725 -3.26 8.79 -5.64
CA ALA A 725 -2.42 8.46 -6.79
C ALA A 725 -3.08 8.83 -8.12
N TRP A 726 -4.40 8.69 -8.22
CA TRP A 726 -5.17 9.08 -9.40
C TRP A 726 -5.29 10.60 -9.57
N SER A 727 -5.37 11.36 -8.48
CA SER A 727 -5.48 12.83 -8.48
C SER A 727 -4.14 13.51 -8.70
N ARG A 728 -3.30 12.92 -9.56
CA ARG A 728 -1.94 13.38 -9.76
C ARG A 728 -1.91 14.72 -10.49
N PHE A 729 -1.06 15.62 -10.00
CA PHE A 729 -1.02 17.04 -10.39
C PHE A 729 -2.41 17.67 -10.42
N ALA A 730 -3.29 17.28 -9.50
CA ALA A 730 -4.64 17.79 -9.39
C ALA A 730 -4.94 18.15 -7.93
N LEU A 731 -5.98 18.96 -7.74
CA LEU A 731 -6.48 19.30 -6.42
C LEU A 731 -7.42 18.18 -5.96
N ALA A 732 -7.03 17.43 -4.92
CA ALA A 732 -7.89 16.39 -4.35
C ALA A 732 -8.68 16.93 -3.16
N THR A 733 -10.01 16.80 -3.19
CA THR A 733 -10.92 17.32 -2.15
C THR A 733 -11.42 16.21 -1.23
N TRP A 734 -11.15 16.35 0.07
CA TRP A 734 -11.44 15.38 1.12
C TRP A 734 -12.37 16.02 2.15
N ASP A 735 -13.64 15.59 2.17
CA ASP A 735 -14.66 16.24 3.01
C ASP A 735 -14.91 15.51 4.32
N ASP A 736 -15.32 16.28 5.33
CA ASP A 736 -15.84 15.85 6.62
C ASP A 736 -14.88 14.99 7.45
N HIS A 737 -13.65 15.46 7.68
CA HIS A 737 -12.86 14.90 8.78
C HIS A 737 -13.42 15.35 10.13
N ARG A 738 -13.96 14.40 10.87
CA ARG A 738 -14.41 14.58 12.25
C ARG A 738 -13.99 13.39 13.12
N MET A 739 -13.68 13.67 14.37
CA MET A 739 -13.56 12.66 15.41
C MET A 739 -14.87 12.64 16.19
N SER A 740 -15.45 11.46 16.36
CA SER A 740 -16.73 11.29 17.05
C SER A 740 -16.62 11.58 18.54
N GLY A 741 -15.43 11.42 19.14
CA GLY A 741 -15.20 11.45 20.58
C GLY A 741 -15.82 10.26 21.33
N THR A 742 -16.75 9.52 20.69
CA THR A 742 -17.50 8.41 21.29
C THR A 742 -16.87 7.05 21.02
N ASP A 743 -16.11 6.90 19.93
CA ASP A 743 -15.47 5.64 19.52
C ASP A 743 -13.98 5.88 19.23
N ALA A 744 -13.15 5.64 20.24
CA ALA A 744 -11.71 5.84 20.15
C ALA A 744 -11.04 5.02 19.04
N VAL A 745 -11.58 3.85 18.67
CA VAL A 745 -11.04 3.02 17.60
C VAL A 745 -11.38 3.62 16.24
N ALA A 746 -12.63 4.03 16.05
CA ALA A 746 -13.04 4.70 14.81
C ALA A 746 -12.30 6.04 14.62
N ASP A 747 -12.09 6.80 15.69
CA ASP A 747 -11.37 8.06 15.67
C ASP A 747 -9.88 7.86 15.35
N ALA A 748 -9.23 6.86 15.98
CA ALA A 748 -7.85 6.50 15.64
C ALA A 748 -7.70 6.07 14.18
N GLN A 749 -8.66 5.30 13.66
CA GLN A 749 -8.67 4.92 12.24
C GLN A 749 -8.93 6.12 11.32
N ALA A 750 -9.75 7.08 11.72
CA ALA A 750 -10.00 8.30 10.95
C ALA A 750 -8.76 9.20 10.92
N ALA A 751 -8.10 9.38 12.06
CA ALA A 751 -6.83 10.11 12.17
C ALA A 751 -5.75 9.46 11.30
N ALA A 752 -5.53 8.14 11.44
CA ALA A 752 -4.54 7.42 10.64
C ALA A 752 -4.76 7.58 9.13
N ARG A 753 -6.02 7.59 8.67
CA ARG A 753 -6.36 7.80 7.25
C ARG A 753 -6.00 9.19 6.75
N VAL A 754 -6.26 10.22 7.56
CA VAL A 754 -5.88 11.60 7.22
C VAL A 754 -4.37 11.79 7.27
N GLU A 755 -3.69 11.17 8.24
CA GLU A 755 -2.24 11.17 8.32
C GLU A 755 -1.61 10.55 7.07
N THR A 756 -2.15 9.42 6.60
CA THR A 756 -1.74 8.80 5.33
C THR A 756 -1.92 9.79 4.17
N LEU A 757 -3.08 10.44 4.03
CA LEU A 757 -3.31 11.43 2.97
C LEU A 757 -2.29 12.58 3.01
N ILE A 758 -1.99 13.12 4.19
CA ILE A 758 -1.02 14.20 4.37
C ILE A 758 0.41 13.73 4.00
N GLN A 759 0.77 12.52 4.39
CA GLN A 759 2.06 11.93 4.03
C GLN A 759 2.19 11.71 2.51
N LEU A 760 1.11 11.24 1.87
CA LEU A 760 1.11 11.03 0.42
C LEU A 760 1.24 12.34 -0.35
N GLY A 761 0.58 13.42 0.10
CA GLY A 761 0.69 14.74 -0.53
C GLY A 761 2.14 15.27 -0.55
N ILE A 762 2.92 15.04 0.49
CA ILE A 762 4.32 15.50 0.53
C ILE A 762 5.31 14.57 -0.20
N GLY A 763 4.82 13.52 -0.88
CA GLY A 763 5.66 12.52 -1.54
C GLY A 763 6.42 11.61 -0.58
N ALA A 764 5.94 11.41 0.65
CA ALA A 764 6.56 10.44 1.55
C ALA A 764 6.24 9.01 1.08
N GLU A 765 7.27 8.19 0.92
CA GLU A 765 7.08 6.75 0.70
C GLU A 765 6.30 6.18 1.88
N THR A 766 5.08 5.71 1.63
CA THR A 766 4.36 4.89 2.60
C THR A 766 5.16 3.60 2.72
N GLY A 767 5.73 3.33 3.90
CA GLY A 767 6.49 2.12 4.20
C GLY A 767 5.63 0.84 4.23
N ALA A 768 4.71 0.69 3.27
CA ALA A 768 3.88 -0.47 3.04
C ALA A 768 4.81 -1.67 2.82
N LYS A 769 5.04 -2.41 3.91
CA LYS A 769 5.68 -3.71 3.87
C LYS A 769 4.85 -4.57 2.92
N SER A 770 5.50 -5.05 1.87
CA SER A 770 4.94 -5.99 0.89
C SER A 770 4.12 -7.07 1.59
N ASN A 771 2.79 -7.01 1.49
CA ASN A 771 1.95 -8.14 1.89
C ASN A 771 2.12 -9.24 0.84
N VAL A 772 2.50 -10.44 1.28
CA VAL A 772 3.01 -11.59 0.50
C VAL A 772 2.14 -11.97 -0.73
N GLY A 773 0.84 -11.63 -0.75
CA GLY A 773 -0.08 -11.92 -1.87
C GLY A 773 -0.29 -10.79 -2.89
N ARG A 774 0.27 -9.60 -2.67
CA ARG A 774 0.22 -8.48 -3.63
C ARG A 774 1.67 -8.06 -3.87
N GLY A 775 2.27 -8.60 -4.93
CA GLY A 775 3.66 -8.28 -5.31
C GLY A 775 3.90 -6.78 -5.27
N ILE A 776 5.15 -6.36 -4.99
CA ILE A 776 5.60 -4.96 -4.81
C ILE A 776 4.67 -4.05 -5.60
N ALA A 777 3.64 -3.53 -4.94
CA ALA A 777 2.79 -2.55 -5.58
C ALA A 777 3.79 -1.43 -5.82
N GLN A 778 4.15 -1.20 -7.08
CA GLN A 778 5.10 -0.16 -7.47
C GLN A 778 4.75 1.04 -6.60
N SER A 779 5.73 1.52 -5.83
CA SER A 779 5.61 2.79 -5.13
C SER A 779 5.05 3.76 -6.15
N ARG A 780 3.76 4.06 -6.06
CA ARG A 780 3.13 5.01 -6.97
C ARG A 780 3.63 6.33 -6.43
N ASP A 781 4.57 6.98 -7.12
CA ASP A 781 4.97 8.29 -6.64
C ASP A 781 3.73 9.19 -6.75
N MET A 782 3.21 9.55 -5.59
CA MET A 782 2.00 10.33 -5.47
C MET A 782 2.40 11.79 -5.44
N SER A 783 1.82 12.58 -6.35
CA SER A 783 2.08 14.02 -6.44
C SER A 783 0.74 14.70 -6.58
N PHE A 784 0.12 15.10 -5.47
CA PHE A 784 -1.16 15.81 -5.47
C PHE A 784 -1.19 16.85 -4.35
N THR A 785 -1.95 17.92 -4.56
CA THR A 785 -2.25 18.88 -3.48
C THR A 785 -3.63 18.54 -2.91
N GLY A 786 -3.71 18.27 -1.61
CA GLY A 786 -4.96 17.94 -0.94
C GLY A 786 -5.65 19.17 -0.35
N VAL A 787 -6.98 19.20 -0.36
CA VAL A 787 -7.80 20.10 0.46
C VAL A 787 -8.69 19.24 1.34
N LEU A 788 -8.63 19.45 2.63
CA LEU A 788 -9.32 18.69 3.66
C LEU A 788 -10.23 19.64 4.43
N THR A 789 -11.51 19.33 4.57
CA THR A 789 -12.34 20.01 5.58
C THR A 789 -12.29 19.22 6.89
N CYS A 790 -12.19 19.92 8.01
CA CYS A 790 -12.13 19.29 9.32
C CYS A 790 -12.78 20.13 10.43
N GLU A 791 -13.27 19.46 11.47
CA GLU A 791 -13.69 20.13 12.72
C GLU A 791 -12.51 20.22 13.71
N GLU A 792 -11.69 19.17 13.75
CA GLU A 792 -10.44 19.09 14.49
C GLU A 792 -9.29 18.72 13.55
N LEU A 793 -8.08 19.21 13.83
CA LEU A 793 -6.90 18.79 13.09
C LEU A 793 -6.56 17.32 13.41
N PRO A 794 -5.97 16.60 12.45
CA PRO A 794 -5.54 15.22 12.66
C PRO A 794 -4.47 15.14 13.76
N ARG A 795 -4.66 14.23 14.72
CA ARG A 795 -3.81 14.08 15.93
C ARG A 795 -2.46 13.37 15.68
N GLY A 796 -1.91 13.44 14.47
CA GLY A 796 -0.68 12.76 14.06
C GLY A 796 0.63 13.37 14.60
N GLY A 797 0.52 14.22 15.62
CA GLY A 797 1.62 14.96 16.24
C GLY A 797 2.19 16.08 15.37
N ALA A 798 3.14 16.81 15.94
CA ALA A 798 3.83 17.94 15.30
C ALA A 798 4.36 17.63 13.89
N GLY A 799 4.77 16.38 13.62
CA GLY A 799 5.27 15.98 12.32
C GLY A 799 4.23 16.04 11.20
N ILE A 800 2.96 15.76 11.50
CA ILE A 800 1.86 15.82 10.53
C ILE A 800 1.34 17.25 10.40
N VAL A 801 1.17 17.97 11.51
CA VAL A 801 0.75 19.38 11.48
C VAL A 801 1.73 20.25 10.71
N ASN A 802 3.04 20.00 10.82
CA ASN A 802 4.05 20.71 10.04
C ASN A 802 4.03 20.43 8.52
N ARG A 803 3.25 19.45 8.06
CA ARG A 803 3.14 19.04 6.65
C ARG A 803 1.83 19.48 5.99
N LEU A 804 0.94 20.09 6.77
CA LEU A 804 -0.32 20.65 6.29
C LEU A 804 -0.32 22.17 6.47
N VAL A 805 -1.20 22.85 5.75
CA VAL A 805 -1.53 24.26 5.94
C VAL A 805 -2.91 24.35 6.56
N ALA A 806 -3.02 24.69 7.84
CA ALA A 806 -4.32 24.79 8.51
C ALA A 806 -4.83 26.23 8.47
N VAL A 807 -6.03 26.42 7.95
CA VAL A 807 -6.75 27.69 8.07
C VAL A 807 -7.98 27.47 8.92
N GLN A 808 -8.13 28.29 9.96
CA GLN A 808 -9.30 28.31 10.83
C GLN A 808 -10.35 29.27 10.22
N LEU A 809 -11.57 28.78 10.05
CA LEU A 809 -12.75 29.57 9.75
C LEU A 809 -13.55 29.77 11.04
N GLU A 810 -13.79 31.03 11.38
CA GLU A 810 -14.63 31.43 12.49
C GLU A 810 -16.11 31.53 12.07
N PRO A 811 -17.05 31.40 13.00
CA PRO A 811 -18.47 31.66 12.71
C PRO A 811 -18.67 33.07 12.13
N GLY A 812 -19.21 33.14 10.92
CA GLY A 812 -19.43 34.39 10.19
C GLY A 812 -18.35 34.74 9.17
N ASP A 813 -17.24 33.99 9.10
CA ASP A 813 -16.23 34.19 8.06
C ASP A 813 -16.75 33.87 6.66
N VAL A 814 -17.73 32.96 6.55
CA VAL A 814 -18.30 32.55 5.26
C VAL A 814 -19.67 33.18 5.07
N GLU A 815 -19.82 34.02 4.04
CA GLU A 815 -21.08 34.64 3.69
C GLU A 815 -22.03 33.66 2.97
N LEU A 816 -22.80 32.89 3.75
CA LEU A 816 -23.80 31.94 3.25
C LEU A 816 -25.24 32.48 3.25
N THR A 817 -25.46 33.66 3.82
CA THR A 817 -26.78 34.26 4.02
C THR A 817 -26.80 35.72 3.62
N PRO A 818 -27.92 36.26 3.10
CA PRO A 818 -29.16 35.53 2.78
C PRO A 818 -29.00 34.56 1.61
N ARG A 819 -29.71 33.43 1.64
CA ARG A 819 -29.68 32.45 0.54
C ARG A 819 -30.22 33.06 -0.76
N GLY A 820 -29.58 32.73 -1.87
CA GLY A 820 -29.86 33.22 -3.21
C GLY A 820 -29.21 34.57 -3.54
N THR A 821 -28.64 35.28 -2.57
CA THR A 821 -28.00 36.60 -2.77
C THR A 821 -26.69 36.76 -2.02
N SER A 822 -26.25 35.76 -1.26
CA SER A 822 -24.98 35.82 -0.55
C SER A 822 -23.80 35.81 -1.54
N ALA A 823 -22.62 36.26 -1.12
CA ALA A 823 -21.42 36.18 -1.97
C ALA A 823 -21.14 34.74 -2.43
N PHE A 824 -21.44 33.75 -1.60
CA PHE A 824 -21.39 32.34 -1.99
C PHE A 824 -22.36 32.03 -3.14
N ASP A 825 -23.64 32.36 -3.00
CA ASP A 825 -24.64 32.06 -4.03
C ASP A 825 -24.34 32.77 -5.36
N LEU A 826 -23.89 34.03 -5.30
CA LEU A 826 -23.47 34.79 -6.46
C LEU A 826 -22.26 34.16 -7.14
N PHE A 827 -21.28 33.68 -6.36
CA PHE A 827 -20.14 32.96 -6.93
C PHE A 827 -20.58 31.70 -7.68
N ILE A 828 -21.53 30.94 -7.12
CA ILE A 828 -22.05 29.73 -7.75
C ILE A 828 -22.77 30.04 -9.06
N GLN A 829 -23.71 30.97 -9.03
CA GLN A 829 -24.49 31.35 -10.19
C GLN A 829 -23.60 31.92 -11.31
N ASP A 830 -22.73 32.87 -10.98
CA ASP A 830 -22.05 33.67 -11.99
C ASP A 830 -20.75 33.03 -12.48
N PHE A 831 -20.10 32.18 -11.68
CA PHE A 831 -18.79 31.62 -11.99
C PHE A 831 -18.71 30.09 -12.00
N ALA A 832 -19.35 29.39 -11.05
CA ALA A 832 -19.30 27.93 -11.01
C ALA A 832 -20.21 27.31 -12.08
N ASP A 833 -21.51 27.63 -12.05
CA ASP A 833 -22.52 27.05 -12.95
C ASP A 833 -22.33 27.53 -14.39
N SER A 834 -21.88 28.77 -14.58
CA SER A 834 -21.53 29.34 -15.89
C SER A 834 -20.25 28.74 -16.50
N GLY A 835 -19.46 28.03 -15.70
CA GLY A 835 -18.17 27.47 -16.05
C GLY A 835 -17.03 28.49 -16.17
N LYS A 836 -17.22 29.76 -15.78
CA LYS A 836 -16.16 30.78 -15.89
C LYS A 836 -14.96 30.49 -14.97
N ALA A 837 -15.19 29.98 -13.75
CA ALA A 837 -14.10 29.61 -12.84
C ALA A 837 -13.22 28.48 -13.42
N ARG A 838 -13.84 27.40 -13.95
CA ARG A 838 -13.10 26.33 -14.63
C ARG A 838 -12.41 26.79 -15.92
N ALA A 839 -13.03 27.71 -16.65
CA ALA A 839 -12.46 28.28 -17.86
C ALA A 839 -11.15 29.03 -17.55
N LEU A 840 -11.12 29.84 -16.48
CA LEU A 840 -9.88 30.52 -16.03
C LEU A 840 -8.75 29.50 -15.78
N HIS A 841 -9.05 28.42 -15.07
CA HIS A 841 -8.07 27.38 -14.79
C HIS A 841 -7.62 26.64 -16.05
N ALA A 842 -8.52 26.41 -17.01
CA ALA A 842 -8.18 25.83 -18.31
C ALA A 842 -7.21 26.72 -19.11
N ALA A 843 -7.36 28.05 -19.06
CA ALA A 843 -6.40 28.99 -19.64
C ALA A 843 -5.02 28.88 -18.99
N TYR A 844 -4.97 28.81 -17.66
CA TYR A 844 -3.72 28.61 -16.94
C TYR A 844 -3.03 27.27 -17.29
N LEU A 845 -3.81 26.18 -17.38
CA LEU A 845 -3.30 24.88 -17.79
C LEU A 845 -2.77 24.89 -19.23
N ARG A 846 -3.49 25.52 -20.16
CA ARG A 846 -3.02 25.67 -21.55
C ARG A 846 -1.69 26.41 -21.60
N TRP A 847 -1.55 27.50 -20.86
CA TRP A 847 -0.31 28.25 -20.77
C TRP A 847 0.84 27.38 -20.24
N LEU A 848 0.61 26.55 -19.21
CA LEU A 848 1.61 25.60 -18.72
C LEU A 848 1.98 24.54 -19.78
N ALA A 849 1.00 24.03 -20.52
CA ALA A 849 1.22 23.07 -21.60
C ALA A 849 2.09 23.66 -22.71
N GLU A 850 1.75 24.87 -23.20
CA GLU A 850 2.54 25.62 -24.19
C GLU A 850 3.98 25.82 -23.71
N ARG A 851 4.17 26.13 -22.42
CA ARG A 851 5.49 26.35 -21.82
C ARG A 851 6.34 25.08 -21.81
N MET A 852 5.72 23.91 -21.58
CA MET A 852 6.40 22.63 -21.63
C MET A 852 6.68 22.14 -23.05
N ASP A 853 5.75 22.35 -23.98
CA ASP A 853 5.93 22.00 -25.39
C ASP A 853 7.06 22.82 -26.04
N ASN A 854 7.24 24.08 -25.63
CA ASN A 854 8.28 24.96 -26.13
C ASN A 854 9.67 24.76 -25.48
N ALA A 855 9.81 23.86 -24.50
CA ALA A 855 11.10 23.61 -23.85
C ALA A 855 11.87 22.45 -24.51
N ASP A 856 13.19 22.60 -24.69
CA ASP A 856 14.09 21.70 -25.44
C ASP A 856 14.07 20.21 -25.04
N GLY A 857 13.04 19.46 -25.46
CA GLY A 857 12.91 18.01 -25.31
C GLY A 857 12.73 17.49 -23.87
N ASN A 858 12.62 18.37 -22.88
CA ASN A 858 12.50 18.03 -21.44
C ASN A 858 11.38 18.83 -20.75
N GLY A 859 10.27 19.10 -21.45
CA GLY A 859 9.15 19.96 -21.02
C GLY A 859 8.86 19.98 -19.52
N LEU A 860 8.32 18.88 -18.97
CA LEU A 860 7.95 18.79 -17.55
C LEU A 860 9.13 19.01 -16.59
N ARG A 861 10.33 18.52 -16.91
CA ARG A 861 11.53 18.75 -16.10
C ARG A 861 12.01 20.20 -16.18
N SER A 862 11.81 20.85 -17.31
CA SER A 862 12.11 22.27 -17.47
C SER A 862 11.19 23.11 -16.60
N LEU A 863 9.88 22.85 -16.68
CA LEU A 863 8.88 23.49 -15.84
C LEU A 863 9.14 23.22 -14.35
N HIS A 864 9.49 21.98 -13.98
CA HIS A 864 9.87 21.63 -12.60
C HIS A 864 11.03 22.48 -12.08
N ARG A 865 12.12 22.64 -12.87
CA ARG A 865 13.25 23.49 -12.47
C ARG A 865 12.86 24.96 -12.32
N GLU A 866 11.98 25.46 -13.17
CA GLU A 866 11.43 26.81 -13.07
C GLU A 866 10.62 26.97 -11.78
N VAL A 867 9.69 26.04 -11.52
CA VAL A 867 8.86 26.01 -10.31
C VAL A 867 9.73 25.94 -9.05
N GLU A 868 10.71 25.03 -8.99
CA GLU A 868 11.60 24.91 -7.83
C GLU A 868 12.50 26.14 -7.64
N LYS A 869 12.84 26.86 -8.71
CA LYS A 869 13.55 28.14 -8.62
C LYS A 869 12.66 29.21 -8.00
N GLU A 870 11.43 29.36 -8.47
CA GLU A 870 10.47 30.34 -7.95
C GLU A 870 10.05 30.04 -6.50
N LYS A 871 9.91 28.75 -6.18
CA LYS A 871 9.67 28.25 -4.82
C LYS A 871 10.82 28.59 -3.88
N LYS A 872 12.07 28.37 -4.29
CA LYS A 872 13.25 28.74 -3.51
C LYS A 872 13.36 30.25 -3.32
N ALA A 873 13.02 31.04 -4.34
CA ALA A 873 13.03 32.49 -4.23
C ALA A 873 12.01 33.04 -3.22
N TRP A 874 11.04 32.23 -2.79
CA TRP A 874 10.18 32.56 -1.66
C TRP A 874 10.90 32.09 -0.38
N HIS A 875 11.56 33.04 0.27
CA HIS A 875 12.31 32.78 1.48
C HIS A 875 11.53 33.29 2.69
N PRO A 876 10.85 32.41 3.44
CA PRO A 876 10.43 32.77 4.78
C PRO A 876 11.68 32.97 5.65
N GLU A 877 11.58 33.80 6.69
CA GLU A 877 12.70 34.07 7.60
C GLU A 877 13.19 32.82 8.34
N ARG A 878 12.41 31.73 8.33
CA ARG A 878 12.68 30.48 9.03
C ARG A 878 12.73 29.31 8.03
N ALA A 879 13.50 28.28 8.35
CA ALA A 879 13.64 27.06 7.54
C ALA A 879 12.94 25.87 8.23
N THR A 880 11.68 26.06 8.65
CA THR A 880 10.85 25.01 9.26
C THR A 880 10.20 24.13 8.20
N ARG A 881 9.50 23.07 8.64
CA ARG A 881 8.70 22.23 7.73
C ARG A 881 7.40 22.92 7.28
N ALA A 882 6.81 23.77 8.13
CA ALA A 882 5.66 24.57 7.75
C ALA A 882 6.02 25.55 6.61
N ASP A 883 7.24 26.07 6.61
CA ASP A 883 7.78 26.93 5.53
C ASP A 883 7.81 26.21 4.18
N VAL A 884 8.10 24.90 4.16
CA VAL A 884 8.04 24.10 2.92
C VAL A 884 6.60 24.07 2.38
N SER A 885 5.61 23.85 3.24
CA SER A 885 4.20 23.85 2.87
C SER A 885 3.72 25.23 2.39
N GLY A 886 4.15 26.29 3.06
CA GLY A 886 3.91 27.68 2.65
C GLY A 886 4.53 28.00 1.29
N SER A 887 5.78 27.57 1.04
CA SER A 887 6.47 27.79 -0.23
C SER A 887 5.77 27.11 -1.41
N THR A 888 5.13 25.96 -1.19
CA THR A 888 4.30 25.28 -2.19
C THR A 888 3.09 26.13 -2.59
N ILE A 889 2.44 26.80 -1.63
CA ILE A 889 1.29 27.68 -1.91
C ILE A 889 1.76 28.98 -2.57
N ALA A 890 2.87 29.54 -2.10
CA ALA A 890 3.45 30.76 -2.64
C ALA A 890 3.89 30.59 -4.10
N VAL A 891 4.53 29.46 -4.45
CA VAL A 891 4.92 29.20 -5.84
C VAL A 891 3.70 29.07 -6.77
N GLY A 892 2.59 28.52 -6.28
CA GLY A 892 1.31 28.51 -7.01
C GLY A 892 0.89 29.92 -7.43
N TRP A 893 0.89 30.88 -6.51
CA TRP A 893 0.59 32.28 -6.80
C TRP A 893 1.60 32.95 -7.72
N ARG A 894 2.90 32.70 -7.53
CA ARG A 894 3.94 33.30 -8.37
C ARG A 894 3.83 32.85 -9.82
N MET A 895 3.64 31.55 -10.05
CA MET A 895 3.44 31.01 -11.40
C MET A 895 2.14 31.55 -12.02
N PHE A 896 1.05 31.63 -11.25
CA PHE A 896 -0.21 32.20 -11.73
C PHE A 896 -0.09 33.71 -12.04
N ARG A 897 0.71 34.47 -11.28
CA ARG A 897 0.93 35.90 -11.53
C ARG A 897 1.76 36.14 -12.80
N ILE A 898 2.73 35.27 -13.09
CA ILE A 898 3.46 35.30 -14.38
C ILE A 898 2.47 35.10 -15.54
N PHE A 899 1.58 34.12 -15.43
CA PHE A 899 0.48 33.94 -16.39
C PHE A 899 -0.40 35.20 -16.48
N ALA A 900 -0.88 35.73 -15.35
CA ALA A 900 -1.77 36.88 -15.32
C ALA A 900 -1.17 38.13 -15.98
N ARG A 901 0.14 38.38 -15.78
CA ARG A 901 0.85 39.49 -16.42
C ARG A 901 0.93 39.34 -17.94
N LEU A 902 1.20 38.12 -18.42
CA LEU A 902 1.28 37.83 -19.85
C LEU A 902 -0.08 37.94 -20.55
N HIS A 903 -1.17 37.78 -19.79
CA HIS A 903 -2.55 37.83 -20.28
C HIS A 903 -3.31 39.10 -19.85
N GLU A 904 -2.60 40.11 -19.33
CA GLU A 904 -3.15 41.42 -18.96
C GLU A 904 -4.28 41.39 -17.90
N ILE A 905 -4.32 40.37 -17.03
CA ILE A 905 -5.29 40.23 -15.93
C ILE A 905 -4.64 40.36 -14.53
N GLU A 906 -3.40 40.85 -14.44
CA GLU A 906 -2.67 41.01 -13.17
C GLU A 906 -3.32 42.03 -12.23
N ASP A 907 -4.01 43.03 -12.78
CA ASP A 907 -4.75 44.07 -12.06
C ASP A 907 -5.96 43.51 -11.28
N LEU A 908 -6.47 42.35 -11.69
CA LEU A 908 -7.55 41.62 -11.01
C LEU A 908 -7.04 40.73 -9.86
N LEU A 909 -5.72 40.65 -9.66
CA LEU A 909 -5.13 39.87 -8.57
C LEU A 909 -4.88 40.75 -7.34
N PRO A 910 -4.93 40.17 -6.12
CA PRO A 910 -4.47 40.89 -4.94
C PRO A 910 -2.99 41.26 -5.06
N PRO A 911 -2.51 42.33 -4.40
CA PRO A 911 -1.09 42.67 -4.35
C PRO A 911 -0.26 41.49 -3.81
N GLU A 912 0.92 41.24 -4.39
CA GLU A 912 1.79 40.13 -3.99
C GLU A 912 2.13 40.16 -2.49
N LYS A 913 2.37 41.36 -1.95
CA LYS A 913 2.65 41.57 -0.52
C LYS A 913 1.50 41.12 0.39
N GLU A 914 0.25 41.28 -0.04
CA GLU A 914 -0.92 40.83 0.73
C GLU A 914 -0.98 39.30 0.77
N VAL A 915 -0.78 38.66 -0.38
CA VAL A 915 -0.74 37.19 -0.48
C VAL A 915 0.41 36.61 0.34
N ASP A 916 1.60 37.19 0.25
CA ASP A 916 2.76 36.76 1.04
C ASP A 916 2.51 36.92 2.55
N ALA A 917 1.91 38.04 2.98
CA ALA A 917 1.56 38.27 4.38
C ALA A 917 0.54 37.23 4.88
N ALA A 918 -0.48 36.91 4.09
CA ALA A 918 -1.44 35.86 4.39
C ALA A 918 -0.77 34.48 4.55
N ILE A 919 0.11 34.09 3.61
CA ILE A 919 0.83 32.81 3.68
C ILE A 919 1.73 32.76 4.91
N VAL A 920 2.51 33.81 5.17
CA VAL A 920 3.39 33.89 6.36
C VAL A 920 2.59 33.83 7.66
N SER A 921 1.45 34.52 7.73
CA SER A 921 0.54 34.48 8.87
C SER A 921 0.10 33.05 9.17
N VAL A 922 -0.38 32.33 8.16
CA VAL A 922 -0.86 30.94 8.32
C VAL A 922 0.29 29.97 8.61
N VAL A 923 1.46 30.14 8.00
CA VAL A 923 2.65 29.33 8.32
C VAL A 923 3.10 29.53 9.77
N ASN A 924 3.04 30.75 10.29
CA ASN A 924 3.34 31.04 11.70
C ASN A 924 2.30 30.43 12.64
N ALA A 925 1.01 30.56 12.31
CA ALA A 925 -0.07 29.93 13.08
C ALA A 925 0.09 28.40 13.13
N ASN A 926 0.41 27.78 11.99
CA ASN A 926 0.76 26.37 11.88
C ASN A 926 1.95 25.96 12.74
N ALA A 927 3.01 26.76 12.75
CA ALA A 927 4.17 26.50 13.59
C ALA A 927 3.81 26.52 15.08
N GLY A 928 2.87 27.39 15.47
CA GLY A 928 2.23 27.40 16.79
C GLY A 928 1.46 26.11 17.07
N LEU A 929 0.54 25.73 16.17
CA LEU A 929 -0.23 24.48 16.28
C LEU A 929 0.68 23.24 16.37
N ALA A 930 1.76 23.21 15.60
CA ALA A 930 2.73 22.13 15.63
C ALA A 930 3.54 22.12 16.93
N ALA A 931 3.76 23.29 17.56
CA ALA A 931 4.38 23.39 18.88
C ALA A 931 3.42 22.91 19.98
N ASP A 932 2.12 23.18 19.85
CA ASP A 932 1.09 22.67 20.77
C ASP A 932 0.96 21.14 20.67
N GLU A 933 1.19 20.59 19.48
CA GLU A 933 1.24 19.15 19.23
C GLU A 933 2.60 18.51 19.54
N ASP A 934 3.53 19.22 20.22
CA ASP A 934 4.77 18.64 20.74
C ASP A 934 4.44 17.59 21.81
N PRO A 935 4.72 16.30 21.57
CA PRO A 935 4.45 15.23 22.54
C PRO A 935 5.07 15.47 23.92
N ALA A 936 6.24 16.11 24.00
CA ALA A 936 6.85 16.42 25.29
C ALA A 936 6.03 17.48 26.05
N LEU A 937 5.57 18.52 25.37
CA LEU A 937 4.71 19.55 25.95
C LEU A 937 3.34 18.97 26.36
N ARG A 938 2.73 18.13 25.52
CA ARG A 938 1.47 17.44 25.84
C ARG A 938 1.60 16.54 27.08
N ILE A 939 2.73 15.82 27.21
CA ILE A 939 3.01 15.04 28.42
C ILE A 939 3.17 15.97 29.63
N LEU A 940 3.85 17.11 29.50
CA LEU A 940 3.99 18.09 30.59
C LEU A 940 2.65 18.69 31.01
N LEU A 941 1.78 19.02 30.06
CA LEU A 941 0.43 19.52 30.29
C LEU A 941 -0.46 18.47 30.99
N ASP A 942 -0.42 17.21 30.56
CA ASP A 942 -1.20 16.15 31.24
C ASP A 942 -0.62 15.80 32.62
N ILE A 943 0.70 15.87 32.79
CA ILE A 943 1.34 15.80 34.12
C ILE A 943 0.81 16.92 35.01
N ARG A 944 0.75 18.16 34.50
CA ARG A 944 0.19 19.32 35.20
C ARG A 944 -1.25 19.04 35.61
N ASP A 945 -2.11 18.61 34.70
CA ASP A 945 -3.54 18.40 34.96
C ASP A 945 -3.81 17.26 35.94
N ARG A 946 -2.87 16.31 36.07
CA ARG A 946 -2.92 15.24 37.08
C ARG A 946 -2.44 15.66 38.46
N LEU A 947 -1.68 16.74 38.58
CA LEU A 947 -1.18 17.20 39.88
C LEU A 947 -2.36 17.50 40.81
N GLY A 948 -2.32 16.91 42.01
CA GLY A 948 -3.35 17.10 43.04
C GLY A 948 -4.54 16.15 42.94
N SER A 949 -4.96 15.76 41.75
CA SER A 949 -6.10 14.85 41.54
C SER A 949 -5.67 13.38 41.53
N ARG A 950 -4.80 13.01 40.58
CA ARG A 950 -4.42 11.62 40.25
C ARG A 950 -2.93 11.35 40.36
N GLY A 951 -2.13 12.38 40.59
CA GLY A 951 -0.70 12.26 40.79
C GLY A 951 -0.12 13.29 41.76
N TYR A 952 1.12 13.06 42.15
CA TYR A 952 1.83 13.88 43.15
C TYR A 952 3.31 14.03 42.79
N ILE A 953 3.91 15.12 43.26
CA ILE A 953 5.36 15.35 43.25
C ILE A 953 5.87 15.22 44.70
N SER A 954 6.91 14.41 44.90
CA SER A 954 7.55 14.25 46.21
C SER A 954 8.65 15.30 46.46
N GLY A 955 8.85 15.68 47.71
CA GLY A 955 10.00 16.49 48.14
C GLY A 955 10.89 15.74 49.13
N ASP A 956 12.21 15.94 49.03
CA ASP A 956 13.24 15.23 49.82
C ASP A 956 13.29 15.64 51.31
N SER A 957 12.71 16.79 51.67
CA SER A 957 12.96 17.44 52.97
C SER A 957 11.78 17.47 53.94
N PHE A 958 10.69 16.71 53.72
CA PHE A 958 9.43 16.80 54.49
C PHE A 958 8.80 18.21 54.54
N ARG A 959 9.42 19.22 53.92
CA ARG A 959 8.94 20.60 53.85
C ARG A 959 8.24 20.80 52.53
N VAL A 960 6.94 21.03 52.61
CA VAL A 960 6.17 21.54 51.48
C VAL A 960 6.36 23.06 51.44
N PRO A 961 6.58 23.68 50.26
CA PRO A 961 6.53 25.14 50.14
C PRO A 961 5.20 25.65 50.71
N GLY A 962 5.27 26.58 51.67
CA GLY A 962 4.08 27.14 52.32
C GLY A 962 3.06 27.65 51.29
N ASN A 963 1.77 27.56 51.61
CA ASN A 963 0.61 27.98 50.81
C ASN A 963 0.32 27.17 49.52
N HIS A 964 1.25 26.34 49.05
CA HIS A 964 1.08 25.58 47.80
C HIS A 964 0.64 24.11 47.99
N GLN A 965 0.59 23.65 49.23
CA GLN A 965 0.33 22.25 49.62
C GLN A 965 -0.99 21.69 49.07
N TYR A 966 -2.05 22.51 48.99
CA TYR A 966 -3.36 22.08 48.49
C TYR A 966 -3.58 22.30 46.99
N ARG A 967 -2.86 23.25 46.36
CA ARG A 967 -3.09 23.63 44.96
C ARG A 967 -2.39 22.75 43.93
N LEU A 968 -1.29 22.09 44.33
CA LEU A 968 -0.35 21.48 43.39
C LEU A 968 -0.06 20.00 43.70
N GLY A 969 -0.82 19.38 44.61
CA GLY A 969 -0.68 17.95 44.94
C GLY A 969 0.63 17.57 45.61
N TRP A 970 1.22 18.49 46.39
CA TRP A 970 2.46 18.23 47.13
C TRP A 970 2.18 17.43 48.39
N GLU A 971 2.85 16.28 48.54
CA GLU A 971 2.77 15.49 49.76
C GLU A 971 4.18 15.18 50.28
N ALA A 972 4.40 15.47 51.57
CA ALA A 972 5.64 15.14 52.27
C ALA A 972 5.72 13.61 52.44
N GLN A 973 6.84 13.01 52.04
CA GLN A 973 7.05 11.56 52.07
C GLN A 973 7.12 11.06 53.53
N ARG A 974 5.99 10.81 54.20
CA ARG A 974 5.95 10.21 55.54
C ARG A 974 6.22 8.71 55.45
N GLU A 975 7.23 8.22 56.16
CA GLU A 975 7.45 6.78 56.34
C GLU A 975 6.16 6.12 56.87
N GLY A 976 5.67 5.10 56.15
CA GLY A 976 4.48 4.33 56.53
C GLY A 976 3.14 4.77 55.92
N TYR A 977 3.08 5.88 55.17
CA TYR A 977 1.84 6.28 54.47
C TYR A 977 1.78 5.67 53.07
N SER A 978 0.78 4.81 52.82
CA SER A 978 0.41 4.35 51.47
C SER A 978 -0.30 5.50 50.75
N HIS A 979 0.26 5.99 49.64
CA HIS A 979 -0.22 7.19 48.91
C HIS A 979 -1.48 6.90 48.05
N GLY A 980 -2.25 5.87 48.41
CA GLY A 980 -3.34 5.34 47.60
C GLY A 980 -2.88 4.96 46.18
N ASN A 981 -3.80 4.99 45.22
CA ASN A 981 -3.52 4.69 43.81
C ASN A 981 -3.02 5.94 43.03
N LYS A 982 -2.48 6.97 43.69
CA LYS A 982 -1.97 8.17 43.00
C LYS A 982 -0.64 7.86 42.30
N LEU A 983 -0.49 8.36 41.08
CA LEU A 983 0.72 8.20 40.28
C LEU A 983 1.83 9.13 40.79
N HIS A 984 3.02 8.57 41.08
CA HIS A 984 4.20 9.38 41.38
C HIS A 984 4.72 10.07 40.11
N LEU A 985 4.49 11.37 40.00
CA LEU A 985 4.82 12.15 38.81
C LEU A 985 6.29 12.57 38.78
N GLY A 986 6.88 12.88 39.94
CA GLY A 986 8.28 13.29 40.01
C GLY A 986 8.75 13.71 41.40
N THR A 987 9.96 14.26 41.46
CA THR A 987 10.59 14.77 42.69
C THR A 987 11.10 16.19 42.49
N ILE A 988 10.72 17.14 43.35
CA ILE A 988 11.27 18.50 43.30
C ILE A 988 12.67 18.54 43.92
N THR A 989 13.55 19.36 43.36
CA THR A 989 14.87 19.62 43.93
C THR A 989 14.76 20.40 45.25
N PRO A 990 15.72 20.27 46.19
CA PRO A 990 15.67 20.95 47.49
C PRO A 990 15.64 22.49 47.41
N ASP A 991 16.13 23.08 46.32
CA ASP A 991 16.09 24.51 46.04
C ASP A 991 14.75 25.00 45.45
N PHE A 992 13.80 24.07 45.25
CA PHE A 992 12.50 24.27 44.63
C PHE A 992 12.51 24.79 43.19
N LYS A 993 13.67 24.81 42.51
CA LYS A 993 13.77 25.38 41.17
C LYS A 993 13.45 24.39 40.06
N ASN A 994 13.55 23.08 40.30
CA ASN A 994 13.40 22.07 39.26
C ASN A 994 12.59 20.87 39.74
N VAL A 995 11.83 20.25 38.84
CA VAL A 995 11.12 19.00 39.07
C VAL A 995 11.73 17.91 38.20
N ILE A 996 12.10 16.80 38.82
CA ILE A 996 12.53 15.58 38.16
C ILE A 996 11.30 14.73 37.89
N ILE A 997 10.83 14.76 36.65
CA ILE A 997 9.71 13.95 36.20
C ILE A 997 10.19 12.51 36.04
N SER A 998 9.52 11.56 36.70
CA SER A 998 9.94 10.17 36.66
C SER A 998 9.71 9.57 35.27
N ARG A 999 10.59 8.65 34.82
CA ARG A 999 10.40 7.95 33.54
C ARG A 999 9.08 7.16 33.50
N ASN A 1000 8.64 6.66 34.65
CA ASN A 1000 7.37 5.94 34.77
C ASN A 1000 6.19 6.89 34.58
N ALA A 1001 6.23 8.11 35.13
CA ALA A 1001 5.21 9.13 34.91
C ALA A 1001 5.11 9.49 33.43
N VAL A 1002 6.23 9.76 32.78
CA VAL A 1002 6.26 10.04 31.32
C VAL A 1002 5.67 8.87 30.54
N LYS A 1003 6.03 7.62 30.89
CA LYS A 1003 5.50 6.43 30.21
C LYS A 1003 4.00 6.24 30.39
N GLU A 1004 3.49 6.39 31.62
CA GLU A 1004 2.06 6.23 31.91
C GLU A 1004 1.23 7.36 31.30
N VAL A 1005 1.72 8.60 31.37
CA VAL A 1005 1.08 9.75 30.73
C VAL A 1005 1.09 9.62 29.22
N ALA A 1006 2.25 9.32 28.61
CA ALA A 1006 2.36 9.06 27.17
C ALA A 1006 1.37 7.97 26.73
N LYS A 1007 1.29 6.85 27.47
CA LYS A 1007 0.33 5.78 27.20
C LYS A 1007 -1.11 6.28 27.29
N SER A 1008 -1.45 7.10 28.28
CA SER A 1008 -2.80 7.64 28.43
C SER A 1008 -3.19 8.67 27.36
N LEU A 1009 -2.19 9.37 26.81
CA LEU A 1009 -2.34 10.28 25.67
C LEU A 1009 -2.30 9.56 24.31
N GLY A 1010 -2.12 8.24 24.29
CA GLY A 1010 -1.98 7.46 23.06
C GLY A 1010 -0.65 7.67 22.32
N ILE A 1011 0.35 8.26 22.98
CA ILE A 1011 1.69 8.49 22.43
C ILE A 1011 2.48 7.18 22.46
N THR A 1012 2.67 6.55 21.30
CA THR A 1012 3.32 5.23 21.14
C THR A 1012 4.84 5.31 20.92
N THR A 1013 5.44 6.48 21.07
CA THR A 1013 6.85 6.72 20.73
C THR A 1013 7.79 5.91 21.63
N ALA A 1014 8.85 5.34 21.05
CA ALA A 1014 9.84 4.58 21.80
C ALA A 1014 10.51 5.45 22.90
N PRO A 1015 10.88 4.88 24.08
CA PRO A 1015 11.43 5.65 25.19
C PRO A 1015 12.67 6.51 24.87
N ALA A 1016 13.52 6.05 23.95
CA ALA A 1016 14.68 6.81 23.48
C ALA A 1016 14.29 8.07 22.71
N ALA A 1017 13.25 7.98 21.87
CA ALA A 1017 12.71 9.12 21.15
C ALA A 1017 12.03 10.10 22.09
N LEU A 1018 11.21 9.63 23.05
CA LEU A 1018 10.65 10.48 24.11
C LEU A 1018 11.76 11.26 24.84
N SER A 1019 12.88 10.62 25.14
CA SER A 1019 13.99 11.30 25.82
C SER A 1019 14.55 12.47 25.01
N LYS A 1020 14.77 12.26 23.71
CA LYS A 1020 15.22 13.32 22.79
C LYS A 1020 14.20 14.46 22.66
N MET A 1021 12.91 14.17 22.77
CA MET A 1021 11.86 15.19 22.68
C MET A 1021 11.83 16.08 23.91
N PHE A 1022 12.08 15.51 25.09
CA PHE A 1022 12.22 16.29 26.31
C PHE A 1022 13.46 17.20 26.31
N GLU A 1023 14.47 17.01 25.45
CA GLU A 1023 15.66 17.90 25.38
C GLU A 1023 15.31 19.37 25.17
N LYS A 1024 14.18 19.66 24.50
CA LYS A 1024 13.71 21.03 24.26
C LYS A 1024 13.17 21.71 25.52
N HIS A 1025 12.60 20.94 26.45
CA HIS A 1025 11.90 21.44 27.64
C HIS A 1025 12.60 21.09 28.96
N ALA A 1026 13.53 20.14 28.91
CA ALA A 1026 14.30 19.68 30.05
C ALA A 1026 15.61 20.46 30.15
N HIS A 1027 16.08 20.64 31.38
CA HIS A 1027 17.36 21.25 31.68
C HIS A 1027 18.48 20.47 30.96
N PRO A 1028 19.48 21.13 30.32
CA PRO A 1028 20.53 20.47 29.55
C PRO A 1028 21.26 19.36 30.32
N ASP A 1029 21.43 19.53 31.64
CA ASP A 1029 22.08 18.54 32.51
C ASP A 1029 21.31 17.21 32.64
N SER A 1030 20.03 17.15 32.27
CA SER A 1030 19.19 15.94 32.35
C SER A 1030 19.75 14.75 31.56
N PHE A 1031 20.56 15.01 30.54
CA PHE A 1031 21.04 13.99 29.59
C PHE A 1031 22.53 13.67 29.72
N THR A 1032 23.25 14.38 30.59
CA THR A 1032 24.73 14.34 30.62
C THR A 1032 25.32 13.13 31.36
N GLY A 1033 24.50 12.26 31.97
CA GLY A 1033 24.98 11.10 32.75
C GLY A 1033 25.79 11.44 34.01
N LYS A 1034 25.98 12.73 34.32
CA LYS A 1034 26.75 13.20 35.48
C LYS A 1034 25.96 13.00 36.79
N PRO A 1035 26.64 12.68 37.91
CA PRO A 1035 25.99 12.40 39.19
C PRO A 1035 25.23 13.62 39.77
N SER A 1036 24.18 13.32 40.52
CA SER A 1036 23.14 14.23 41.07
C SER A 1036 23.60 15.25 42.12
N ALA A 1037 24.87 15.23 42.51
CA ALA A 1037 25.38 16.04 43.62
C ALA A 1037 25.13 17.55 43.43
N ARG A 1038 25.11 18.03 42.18
CA ARG A 1038 24.80 19.43 41.84
C ARG A 1038 23.40 19.87 42.27
N TRP A 1039 22.46 18.94 42.41
CA TRP A 1039 21.05 19.20 42.69
C TRP A 1039 20.65 18.86 44.12
N GLY A 1040 21.62 18.54 44.99
CA GLY A 1040 21.36 18.23 46.41
C GLY A 1040 20.59 16.94 46.65
N LEU A 1041 20.51 16.03 45.66
CA LEU A 1041 19.75 14.79 45.77
C LEU A 1041 20.64 13.60 46.14
N PRO A 1042 20.21 12.76 47.11
CA PRO A 1042 21.01 11.67 47.67
C PRO A 1042 21.29 10.53 46.68
N SER A 1043 20.61 10.48 45.52
CA SER A 1043 20.82 9.48 44.47
C SER A 1043 20.63 10.05 43.07
N ARG A 1044 21.21 9.38 42.05
CA ARG A 1044 21.05 9.75 40.63
C ARG A 1044 19.57 9.76 40.25
N PRO A 1045 18.98 10.90 39.86
CA PRO A 1045 17.58 10.93 39.45
C PRO A 1045 17.39 10.12 38.17
N ARG A 1046 16.47 9.16 38.19
CA ARG A 1046 16.00 8.45 37.00
C ARG A 1046 14.80 9.20 36.42
N GLY A 1047 15.04 10.26 35.65
CA GLY A 1047 13.97 11.12 35.14
C GLY A 1047 14.43 12.26 34.24
N PHE A 1048 13.51 13.17 33.92
CA PHE A 1048 13.73 14.39 33.15
C PHE A 1048 13.67 15.59 34.08
N ILE A 1049 14.69 16.45 34.10
CA ILE A 1049 14.71 17.64 34.94
C ILE A 1049 14.05 18.77 34.17
N VAL A 1050 12.96 19.31 34.68
CA VAL A 1050 12.22 20.43 34.07
C VAL A 1050 12.19 21.57 35.08
N SER A 1051 12.32 22.82 34.61
CA SER A 1051 12.20 23.96 35.53
C SER A 1051 10.82 23.93 36.20
N SER A 1052 10.78 24.18 37.51
CA SER A 1052 9.53 24.33 38.25
C SER A 1052 8.69 25.46 37.67
N ASP A 1053 9.32 26.53 37.17
CA ASP A 1053 8.64 27.64 36.48
C ASP A 1053 7.97 27.17 35.19
N VAL A 1054 8.49 26.17 34.48
CA VAL A 1054 7.80 25.61 33.31
C VAL A 1054 6.50 24.93 33.75
N ILE A 1055 6.51 24.17 34.86
CA ILE A 1055 5.29 23.55 35.37
C ILE A 1055 4.32 24.60 35.95
N VAL A 1056 4.84 25.62 36.65
CA VAL A 1056 4.07 26.69 37.31
C VAL A 1056 3.51 27.73 36.33
N ASN A 1057 4.26 28.12 35.30
CA ASN A 1057 3.78 29.00 34.25
C ASN A 1057 2.66 28.32 33.46
N LEU A 1058 2.80 27.02 33.19
CA LEU A 1058 1.70 26.23 32.63
C LEU A 1058 0.47 26.20 33.56
N LEU A 1059 0.62 26.37 34.88
CA LEU A 1059 -0.51 26.43 35.83
C LEU A 1059 -1.18 27.81 35.91
N THR A 1060 -0.46 28.88 35.56
CA THR A 1060 -0.97 30.25 35.65
C THR A 1060 -1.60 30.71 34.33
N GLU A 1061 -1.06 30.32 33.18
CA GLU A 1061 -1.62 30.63 31.86
C GLU A 1061 -3.05 30.08 31.67
N SER A 1062 -3.39 28.93 32.28
CA SER A 1062 -4.76 28.39 32.20
C SER A 1062 -5.76 29.07 33.14
N ALA A 1063 -5.28 29.70 34.22
CA ALA A 1063 -6.14 30.38 35.18
C ALA A 1063 -6.59 31.74 34.62
N ASP A 1064 -5.70 32.43 33.90
CA ASP A 1064 -6.01 33.70 33.22
C ASP A 1064 -6.87 33.47 31.97
N ALA A 1065 -6.69 32.35 31.26
CA ALA A 1065 -7.54 31.98 30.12
C ALA A 1065 -8.98 31.60 30.52
N GLN A 1066 -9.20 31.11 31.75
CA GLN A 1066 -10.56 30.80 32.26
C GLN A 1066 -11.26 31.99 32.94
N GLN A 1067 -10.57 33.09 33.22
CA GLN A 1067 -11.16 34.28 33.83
C GLN A 1067 -11.64 35.35 32.83
N THR A 1068 -11.64 35.04 31.52
CA THR A 1068 -12.11 35.96 30.47
C THR A 1068 -13.49 35.65 29.90
N GLU A 1069 -14.30 34.82 30.57
CA GLU A 1069 -15.75 34.86 30.34
C GLU A 1069 -16.31 36.15 30.99
N PRO A 1070 -17.04 37.01 30.23
CA PRO A 1070 -17.67 38.16 30.83
C PRO A 1070 -18.72 37.70 31.83
N ASP A 1071 -18.64 38.23 33.05
CA ASP A 1071 -19.63 38.05 34.10
C ASP A 1071 -21.00 38.54 33.61
N VAL A 1072 -21.83 37.63 33.09
CA VAL A 1072 -23.24 37.87 32.77
C VAL A 1072 -24.04 37.79 34.08
N SER A 1073 -23.68 38.65 35.05
CA SER A 1073 -24.52 38.99 36.19
C SER A 1073 -24.11 40.33 36.81
N ALA A 1074 -24.24 41.41 36.04
CA ALA A 1074 -24.35 42.78 36.54
C ALA A 1074 -25.28 43.62 35.66
#